data_AF-A0A498SG56-F1
#
_entry.id   AF-A0A498SG56-F1
#
_cell.length_a   1.000
_cell.length_b   1.000
_cell.length_c   1.000
_cell.angle_alpha   90.00
_cell.angle_beta   90.00
_cell.angle_gamma   90.00
#
_symmetry.space_group_name_H-M   'P 1'
#
loop_
_entity.id
_entity.type
_entity.pdbx_description
1 polymer ?
#
loop_
_entity_poly.entity_id
_entity_poly.type
_entity_poly.pdbx_seq_one_letter_code
_entity_poly.pdbx_strand_id
1 'polypeptide(L)'
;MCTLEDYDRIKMFLIIDDYFQEDHEKLKQEIEKLQENRNREEKRLDELRKQIEANEGNDESKKRKRKKLEKEYEELRKTLGIGEELKEDAERAEDSSENTSSFKTDENIYLNTQHPEVKSIQKDQYGVYEQVKNIKTIEERMQRRKKIELEAEEAFTTAMANLCELEADTDDMTKRMANPVIQKFEEELKLIRKKSSKDTKMLKTKIVKLEMQTNTIDRMREICVTAVAELNLTTKRMLFGLMGIVVNILRNALYIIAWIRDSLELMKSLCAPVLAIQKSDGFADRPLLLASNGCMVDSYQKDHNELLFLQQQTCVFEERKCNIYGLTYLDKRDVLFAYGEKLVAVIRQFSSIPQKHVFTFKDWIQAVHVFNKQEEPGHSVELVTLSVNNAVQLFRLDVFDGSSDVDIREVVTVRSDHQAVIMYSVLDGDSWNTLRTVVGTIVGDIIISYPSKSSSPFHVLKHHTVRNLRSFPEGGMIFGLLIKCNLLFSISDDRSLNMWSLDSACHLDECCGHSTRPFSICDGPRNVVFTGGQDGSICMWLFSESFISLLKLIHTGCGVIRSFLFLTRELFFGTDCGFFGSLTFPENIEDMQTVDVIFPSISVQSFVALSQQCYYILNLQGILYATNTVSLNKILQCRSARSNSLKLSPCRKYIAFSEDRKLHVIRVENRKCAFFCAVDQILDLFWASNCLFLVLFNFKNILVHLSEDMSEWMNHILQMDLQEIISCIAIHNDEIFLGTRKGSIVVVHNLQMNQVIKRAHGKDGVTDMKLYKTKLLSIGRDGKLCIWNTGNPLQLLSWSKPSTAVEMEWPSRFFETSNQLYVAGFRGSNFILVNYDNGHCVCDVWCGGRRRSWSLSVLEESSNCKSLCFEFVIKGRISRIVLYMNDLHVIKPNLHLSSITSITVIKIDRKELYVTGGIDGMLVLSRFINSESVEVMQRLQAHSSSVYCVFAIDRYLISVGGKSEIFIWCLKAGNLQQLFNTRIKRDCRLLSAQFISVNPCIRFLVSCSDGRLMIYELSRTLDSKKHLVLFESINDDGIMVKVSCASLNDSFLCGAISSTGILYIWNFSESVDVNDQRRIEVEKCGLSALDMCSENELLYVGVGSESGAINIFQIKKNWELVKSVNCWHGATCTDLRLHRTSESFLVFSIALDCRLAVFVYSPALQTLTFQQSVLLNVADPSSLIVSTVNNNMVKCVIAGTSICLVHFNKSAPHFYDAIAES
;
A
#
# COMPACT_ATOMS: atom_id res chain seq x y z
N MET A 1 9.18 -20.24 -45.54
CA MET A 1 8.01 -21.08 -45.82
C MET A 1 7.12 -21.01 -44.58
N CYS A 2 6.08 -20.19 -44.62
CA CYS A 2 5.15 -20.03 -43.50
C CYS A 2 4.13 -21.17 -43.53
N THR A 3 3.90 -21.80 -42.37
CA THR A 3 2.94 -22.90 -42.20
C THR A 3 1.53 -22.36 -41.94
N LEU A 4 0.51 -23.16 -42.25
CA LEU A 4 -0.92 -22.81 -42.16
C LEU A 4 -1.38 -22.37 -40.74
N GLU A 5 -0.58 -22.57 -39.70
CA GLU A 5 -0.90 -22.20 -38.31
C GLU A 5 -0.84 -20.69 -38.05
N ASP A 6 -0.08 -19.92 -38.85
CA ASP A 6 -0.05 -18.46 -38.74
C ASP A 6 -1.36 -17.81 -39.24
N TYR A 7 -2.12 -18.52 -40.07
CA TYR A 7 -3.36 -18.00 -40.69
C TYR A 7 -4.56 -18.02 -39.72
N ASP A 8 -4.57 -18.92 -38.73
CA ASP A 8 -5.62 -18.96 -37.70
C ASP A 8 -5.39 -17.95 -36.56
N ARG A 9 -4.13 -17.53 -36.32
CA ARG A 9 -3.80 -16.46 -35.37
C ARG A 9 -4.23 -15.07 -35.85
N ILE A 10 -4.18 -14.81 -37.16
CA ILE A 10 -4.65 -13.55 -37.77
C ILE A 10 -6.18 -13.41 -37.69
N LYS A 11 -6.92 -14.53 -37.66
CA LYS A 11 -8.38 -14.53 -37.44
C LYS A 11 -8.80 -14.10 -36.03
N MET A 12 -7.92 -14.24 -35.04
CA MET A 12 -8.21 -13.82 -33.66
C MET A 12 -8.14 -12.30 -33.48
N PHE A 13 -7.33 -11.61 -34.30
CA PHE A 13 -7.22 -10.15 -34.32
C PHE A 13 -8.36 -9.46 -35.09
N LEU A 14 -8.83 -10.06 -36.19
CA LEU A 14 -9.91 -9.49 -37.01
C LEU A 14 -11.28 -9.46 -36.31
N ILE A 15 -11.48 -10.28 -35.27
CA ILE A 15 -12.73 -10.27 -34.47
C ILE A 15 -12.74 -9.11 -33.45
N ILE A 16 -11.60 -8.47 -33.18
CA ILE A 16 -11.50 -7.34 -32.25
C ILE A 16 -11.73 -6.00 -32.98
N ASP A 17 -11.34 -5.88 -34.26
CA ASP A 17 -11.51 -4.66 -35.06
C ASP A 17 -12.97 -4.36 -35.43
N ASP A 18 -13.79 -5.38 -35.70
CA ASP A 18 -15.23 -5.19 -35.97
C ASP A 18 -16.00 -4.72 -34.71
N TYR A 19 -15.46 -4.97 -33.50
CA TYR A 19 -16.05 -4.53 -32.24
C TYR A 19 -15.76 -3.06 -31.89
N PHE A 20 -14.68 -2.47 -32.40
CA PHE A 20 -14.38 -1.05 -32.18
C PHE A 20 -15.15 -0.13 -33.13
N GLN A 21 -15.54 -0.59 -34.32
CA GLN A 21 -16.27 0.25 -35.29
C GLN A 21 -17.67 0.63 -34.81
N GLU A 22 -18.41 -0.28 -34.18
CA GLU A 22 -19.82 -0.03 -33.81
C GLU A 22 -19.95 0.92 -32.60
N ASP A 23 -19.02 0.83 -31.64
CA ASP A 23 -18.94 1.77 -30.51
C ASP A 23 -18.31 3.12 -30.92
N HIS A 24 -17.38 3.12 -31.89
CA HIS A 24 -16.84 4.36 -32.46
C HIS A 24 -17.89 5.13 -33.26
N GLU A 25 -18.77 4.46 -34.01
CA GLU A 25 -19.90 5.09 -34.73
C GLU A 25 -20.91 5.73 -33.76
N LYS A 26 -21.29 5.03 -32.67
CA LYS A 26 -22.18 5.59 -31.64
C LYS A 26 -21.56 6.79 -30.94
N LEU A 27 -20.28 6.71 -30.58
CA LEU A 27 -19.56 7.82 -29.93
C LEU A 27 -19.46 9.03 -30.88
N LYS A 28 -19.25 8.79 -32.18
CA LYS A 28 -19.18 9.85 -33.19
C LYS A 28 -20.52 10.57 -33.38
N GLN A 29 -21.63 9.82 -33.40
CA GLN A 29 -22.98 10.40 -33.46
C GLN A 29 -23.34 11.20 -32.19
N GLU A 30 -22.84 10.77 -31.02
CA GLU A 30 -23.06 11.48 -29.76
C GLU A 30 -22.21 12.76 -29.66
N ILE A 31 -20.95 12.72 -30.15
CA ILE A 31 -20.08 13.90 -30.26
C ILE A 31 -20.64 14.92 -31.26
N GLU A 32 -21.14 14.49 -32.43
CA GLU A 32 -21.78 15.39 -33.40
C GLU A 32 -23.02 16.09 -32.82
N LYS A 33 -23.86 15.36 -32.08
CA LYS A 33 -25.02 15.96 -31.37
C LYS A 33 -24.60 16.98 -30.32
N LEU A 34 -23.54 16.72 -29.57
CA LEU A 34 -23.02 17.64 -28.57
C LEU A 34 -22.41 18.90 -29.21
N GLN A 35 -21.70 18.74 -30.33
CA GLN A 35 -21.17 19.87 -31.11
C GLN A 35 -22.26 20.73 -31.75
N GLU A 36 -23.32 20.12 -32.29
CA GLU A 36 -24.47 20.87 -32.81
C GLU A 36 -25.19 21.67 -31.72
N ASN A 37 -25.38 21.08 -30.54
CA ASN A 37 -26.01 21.77 -29.41
C ASN A 37 -25.15 22.95 -28.93
N ARG A 38 -23.83 22.74 -28.79
CA ARG A 38 -22.90 23.81 -28.43
C ARG A 38 -22.90 24.96 -29.44
N ASN A 39 -22.88 24.66 -30.74
CA ASN A 39 -22.93 25.68 -31.80
C ASN A 39 -24.25 26.47 -31.79
N ARG A 40 -25.39 25.85 -31.44
CA ARG A 40 -26.66 26.56 -31.27
C ARG A 40 -26.64 27.49 -30.07
N GLU A 41 -26.05 27.07 -28.96
CA GLU A 41 -25.93 27.88 -27.74
C GLU A 41 -24.96 29.05 -27.94
N GLU A 42 -23.83 28.86 -28.63
CA GLU A 42 -22.89 29.95 -28.97
C GLU A 42 -23.54 31.00 -29.90
N LYS A 43 -24.31 30.57 -30.92
CA LYS A 43 -25.08 31.51 -31.75
C LYS A 43 -26.11 32.31 -30.94
N ARG A 44 -26.78 31.66 -29.98
CA ARG A 44 -27.74 32.33 -29.10
C ARG A 44 -27.06 33.30 -28.13
N LEU A 45 -25.84 32.99 -27.69
CA LEU A 45 -25.02 33.88 -26.87
C LEU A 45 -24.69 35.17 -27.63
N ASP A 46 -24.25 35.06 -28.88
CA ASP A 46 -23.97 36.21 -29.75
C ASP A 46 -25.21 37.04 -30.08
N GLU A 47 -26.36 36.38 -30.26
CA GLU A 47 -27.64 37.05 -30.51
C GLU A 47 -28.11 37.83 -29.27
N LEU A 48 -27.98 37.24 -28.07
CA LEU A 48 -28.24 37.93 -26.80
C LEU A 48 -27.31 39.13 -26.60
N ARG A 49 -26.02 39.01 -26.95
CA ARG A 49 -25.06 40.12 -26.90
C ARG A 49 -25.49 41.29 -27.79
N LYS A 50 -25.85 41.02 -29.05
CA LYS A 50 -26.36 42.04 -29.98
C LYS A 50 -27.66 42.68 -29.49
N GLN A 51 -28.54 41.91 -28.84
CA GLN A 51 -29.77 42.45 -28.24
C GLN A 51 -29.51 43.32 -27.00
N ILE A 52 -28.44 43.04 -26.23
CA ILE A 52 -28.01 43.90 -25.11
C ILE A 52 -27.44 45.21 -25.65
N GLU A 53 -26.57 45.15 -26.65
CA GLU A 53 -25.97 46.32 -27.31
C GLU A 53 -27.04 47.20 -28.00
N ALA A 54 -28.05 46.60 -28.64
CA ALA A 54 -29.16 47.35 -29.26
C ALA A 54 -30.08 48.08 -28.25
N ASN A 55 -30.01 47.73 -26.96
CA ASN A 55 -30.81 48.33 -25.88
C ASN A 55 -30.00 49.29 -24.98
N GLU A 56 -28.85 49.78 -25.43
CA GLU A 56 -28.09 50.84 -24.76
C GLU A 56 -28.77 52.21 -24.90
N GLY A 57 -29.69 52.53 -23.99
CA GLY A 57 -30.31 53.86 -23.90
C GLY A 57 -30.92 54.13 -22.53
N ASN A 58 -31.05 55.40 -22.17
CA ASN A 58 -31.47 55.86 -20.83
C ASN A 58 -32.99 55.76 -20.54
N ASP A 59 -33.74 55.08 -21.41
CA ASP A 59 -35.18 54.91 -21.25
C ASP A 59 -35.50 53.75 -20.27
N GLU A 60 -36.42 53.96 -19.34
CA GLU A 60 -36.65 53.07 -18.19
C GLU A 60 -37.15 51.67 -18.63
N SER A 61 -37.90 51.63 -19.74
CA SER A 61 -38.36 50.42 -20.43
C SER A 61 -37.19 49.59 -21.00
N LYS A 62 -36.24 50.25 -21.67
CA LYS A 62 -35.05 49.62 -22.26
C LYS A 62 -34.10 49.09 -21.18
N LYS A 63 -33.96 49.80 -20.07
CA LYS A 63 -33.12 49.41 -18.93
C LYS A 63 -33.61 48.12 -18.25
N ARG A 64 -34.92 47.94 -18.10
CA ARG A 64 -35.51 46.69 -17.58
C ARG A 64 -35.31 45.52 -18.55
N LYS A 65 -35.48 45.75 -19.86
CA LYS A 65 -35.29 44.72 -20.88
C LYS A 65 -33.82 44.28 -20.98
N ARG A 66 -32.88 45.23 -20.92
CA ARG A 66 -31.43 45.00 -20.86
C ARG A 66 -31.03 44.12 -19.66
N LYS A 67 -31.47 44.46 -18.45
CA LYS A 67 -31.17 43.64 -17.25
C LYS A 67 -31.67 42.19 -17.36
N LYS A 68 -32.80 41.96 -18.04
CA LYS A 68 -33.33 40.61 -18.26
C LYS A 68 -32.45 39.83 -19.25
N LEU A 69 -32.02 40.47 -20.34
CA LEU A 69 -31.15 39.88 -21.35
C LEU A 69 -29.73 39.62 -20.79
N GLU A 70 -29.17 40.52 -19.98
CA GLU A 70 -27.88 40.34 -19.31
C GLU A 70 -27.88 39.14 -18.35
N LYS A 71 -29.01 38.89 -17.66
CA LYS A 71 -29.15 37.71 -16.81
C LYS A 71 -29.20 36.41 -17.61
N GLU A 72 -29.95 36.37 -18.70
CA GLU A 72 -30.02 35.20 -19.59
C GLU A 72 -28.68 34.94 -20.28
N TYR A 73 -27.97 36.01 -20.69
CA TYR A 73 -26.61 35.93 -21.24
C TYR A 73 -25.64 35.30 -20.24
N GLU A 74 -25.67 35.71 -18.97
CA GLU A 74 -24.72 35.21 -17.97
C GLU A 74 -25.02 33.78 -17.51
N GLU A 75 -26.30 33.37 -17.50
CA GLU A 75 -26.69 31.97 -17.28
C GLU A 75 -26.24 31.07 -18.44
N LEU A 76 -26.40 31.51 -19.70
CA LEU A 76 -25.95 30.75 -20.86
C LEU A 76 -24.40 30.69 -20.95
N ARG A 77 -23.72 31.80 -20.65
CA ARG A 77 -22.25 31.90 -20.60
C ARG A 77 -21.64 30.94 -19.57
N LYS A 78 -22.24 30.84 -18.38
CA LYS A 78 -21.82 29.90 -17.33
C LYS A 78 -22.03 28.44 -17.75
N THR A 79 -23.10 28.16 -18.50
CA THR A 79 -23.38 26.82 -19.02
C THR A 79 -22.34 26.41 -20.08
N LEU A 80 -21.83 27.36 -20.87
CA LEU A 80 -20.77 27.15 -21.89
C LEU A 80 -19.33 27.17 -21.34
N GLY A 81 -19.11 27.52 -20.07
CA GLY A 81 -17.80 27.48 -19.41
C GLY A 81 -16.78 28.53 -19.89
N ILE A 82 -17.24 29.64 -20.49
CA ILE A 82 -16.36 30.69 -21.04
C ILE A 82 -15.93 31.66 -19.91
N GLY A 83 -14.68 31.56 -19.45
CA GLY A 83 -14.07 32.41 -18.40
C GLY A 83 -13.87 33.89 -18.82
N GLU A 84 -13.63 34.76 -17.83
CA GLU A 84 -13.42 36.21 -18.04
C GLU A 84 -12.04 36.54 -18.63
N GLU A 85 -12.02 37.12 -19.83
CA GLU A 85 -10.87 37.90 -20.34
C GLU A 85 -10.98 39.34 -19.79
N LEU A 86 -10.00 39.72 -18.97
CA LEU A 86 -9.79 41.10 -18.53
C LEU A 86 -9.08 41.87 -19.65
N LYS A 87 -9.63 43.06 -19.93
CA LYS A 87 -9.22 44.03 -20.94
C LYS A 87 -7.84 44.63 -20.68
N GLU A 88 -6.96 44.64 -21.69
CA GLU A 88 -5.95 45.67 -21.90
C GLU A 88 -5.87 45.95 -23.41
N ASP A 89 -6.62 46.94 -23.88
CA ASP A 89 -6.43 47.57 -25.20
C ASP A 89 -6.78 49.05 -25.05
N ALA A 90 -5.76 49.86 -24.79
CA ALA A 90 -5.74 51.29 -25.06
C ALA A 90 -4.28 51.77 -24.98
N GLU A 91 -3.57 51.72 -26.11
CA GLU A 91 -2.63 52.77 -26.52
C GLU A 91 -1.91 52.36 -27.81
N ARG A 92 -1.99 53.25 -28.81
CA ARG A 92 -1.14 53.47 -29.99
C ARG A 92 -1.92 53.46 -31.29
N ALA A 93 -2.54 54.60 -31.56
CA ALA A 93 -2.53 55.18 -32.89
C ALA A 93 -1.36 56.16 -32.94
N GLU A 94 -0.39 55.92 -33.83
CA GLU A 94 0.26 56.93 -34.67
C GLU A 94 1.32 56.27 -35.58
N ASP A 95 1.42 56.85 -36.78
CA ASP A 95 2.50 56.73 -37.77
C ASP A 95 2.53 55.57 -38.78
N SER A 96 1.72 55.79 -39.83
CA SER A 96 2.15 56.13 -41.20
C SER A 96 3.12 55.25 -42.01
N SER A 97 2.65 54.98 -43.24
CA SER A 97 3.35 55.04 -44.53
C SER A 97 3.80 53.73 -45.21
N GLU A 98 3.28 53.60 -46.44
CA GLU A 98 3.89 53.10 -47.68
C GLU A 98 3.95 51.59 -48.01
N ASN A 99 2.97 51.20 -48.84
CA ASN A 99 3.13 50.88 -50.26
C ASN A 99 3.91 49.64 -50.75
N THR A 100 3.08 48.70 -51.24
CA THR A 100 3.04 48.09 -52.60
C THR A 100 4.04 47.02 -53.08
N SER A 101 3.42 46.09 -53.83
CA SER A 101 3.90 45.31 -54.99
C SER A 101 4.50 43.92 -54.70
N SER A 102 4.26 42.84 -55.47
CA SER A 102 3.45 42.58 -56.67
C SER A 102 3.58 41.09 -57.09
N PHE A 103 2.51 40.53 -57.69
CA PHE A 103 2.43 39.56 -58.81
C PHE A 103 2.98 38.10 -58.67
N LYS A 104 2.18 37.03 -58.87
CA LYS A 104 1.73 36.34 -60.14
C LYS A 104 2.91 35.68 -60.90
N THR A 105 2.88 34.46 -61.47
CA THR A 105 1.85 33.66 -62.19
C THR A 105 2.39 32.24 -62.51
N ASP A 106 1.46 31.27 -62.63
CA ASP A 106 1.29 30.19 -63.63
C ASP A 106 2.46 29.33 -64.20
N GLU A 107 2.26 28.00 -64.24
CA GLU A 107 1.96 27.26 -65.51
C GLU A 107 1.61 25.76 -65.31
N ASN A 108 0.74 25.25 -66.20
CA ASN A 108 0.14 23.91 -66.28
C ASN A 108 0.92 22.96 -67.22
N ILE A 109 0.90 21.64 -66.97
CA ILE A 109 0.91 20.60 -68.03
C ILE A 109 0.01 19.41 -67.63
N TYR A 110 -0.84 18.99 -68.58
CA TYR A 110 -1.74 17.83 -68.58
C TYR A 110 -1.05 16.56 -69.15
N LEU A 111 -1.40 15.36 -68.67
CA LEU A 111 -2.02 14.27 -69.47
C LEU A 111 -2.33 12.99 -68.65
N ASN A 112 -3.50 12.44 -68.93
CA ASN A 112 -4.16 11.23 -68.39
C ASN A 112 -3.41 9.91 -68.65
N THR A 113 -3.54 8.93 -67.74
CA THR A 113 -4.16 7.61 -68.01
C THR A 113 -4.31 6.72 -66.75
N GLN A 114 -5.57 6.35 -66.47
CA GLN A 114 -6.11 5.10 -65.88
C GLN A 114 -5.76 4.66 -64.42
N HIS A 115 -6.84 4.64 -63.61
CA HIS A 115 -7.06 4.21 -62.21
C HIS A 115 -6.67 2.74 -61.86
N PRO A 116 -6.59 2.33 -60.55
CA PRO A 116 -7.10 2.99 -59.35
C PRO A 116 -6.05 3.20 -58.25
N GLU A 117 -5.69 4.47 -58.02
CA GLU A 117 -4.97 4.84 -56.81
C GLU A 117 -5.93 4.82 -55.60
N VAL A 118 -5.60 3.93 -54.67
CA VAL A 118 -5.49 4.21 -53.23
C VAL A 118 -5.97 5.62 -52.87
N LYS A 119 -7.19 5.71 -52.32
CA LYS A 119 -7.56 6.90 -51.55
C LYS A 119 -6.58 7.02 -50.39
N SER A 120 -5.76 8.07 -50.45
CA SER A 120 -4.95 8.53 -49.33
C SER A 120 -5.86 8.73 -48.12
N ILE A 121 -5.63 7.92 -47.09
CA ILE A 121 -6.17 8.14 -45.75
C ILE A 121 -5.79 9.57 -45.35
N GLN A 122 -6.80 10.37 -45.01
CA GLN A 122 -6.60 11.70 -44.45
C GLN A 122 -5.67 11.58 -43.23
N LYS A 123 -4.51 12.22 -43.33
CA LYS A 123 -3.65 12.52 -42.19
C LYS A 123 -4.41 13.45 -41.23
N ASP A 124 -5.09 12.88 -40.26
CA ASP A 124 -5.26 13.45 -38.91
C ASP A 124 -6.07 12.52 -37.98
N GLN A 125 -5.46 11.39 -37.60
CA GLN A 125 -6.00 10.56 -36.51
C GLN A 125 -5.19 10.64 -35.20
N TYR A 126 -4.12 11.43 -35.14
CA TYR A 126 -3.28 11.53 -33.94
C TYR A 126 -2.86 12.96 -33.54
N GLY A 127 -3.47 14.00 -34.12
CA GLY A 127 -3.22 15.39 -33.70
C GLY A 127 -1.77 15.86 -33.88
N VAL A 128 -0.98 15.20 -34.73
CA VAL A 128 0.45 15.48 -34.90
C VAL A 128 0.68 16.87 -35.52
N TYR A 129 -0.23 17.35 -36.38
CA TYR A 129 -0.10 18.68 -36.99
C TYR A 129 -0.38 19.83 -36.01
N GLU A 130 -1.40 19.69 -35.14
CA GLU A 130 -1.62 20.61 -34.03
C GLU A 130 -0.51 20.52 -32.98
N GLN A 131 0.04 19.33 -32.74
CA GLN A 131 1.18 19.16 -31.83
C GLN A 131 2.44 19.83 -32.36
N VAL A 132 2.76 19.72 -33.66
CA VAL A 132 3.92 20.41 -34.26
C VAL A 132 3.72 21.94 -34.24
N LYS A 133 2.51 22.42 -34.50
CA LYS A 133 2.19 23.86 -34.38
C LYS A 133 2.35 24.32 -32.93
N ASN A 134 1.80 23.58 -31.97
CA ASN A 134 1.93 23.89 -30.54
C ASN A 134 3.37 23.83 -30.05
N ILE A 135 4.18 22.88 -30.52
CA ILE A 135 5.61 22.78 -30.19
C ILE A 135 6.35 24.04 -30.69
N LYS A 136 6.08 24.50 -31.91
CA LYS A 136 6.68 25.73 -32.44
C LYS A 136 6.26 26.97 -31.64
N THR A 137 4.98 27.11 -31.29
CA THR A 137 4.50 28.22 -30.45
C THR A 137 5.08 28.16 -29.03
N ILE A 138 5.34 26.96 -28.51
CA ILE A 138 5.96 26.74 -27.20
C ILE A 138 7.45 27.09 -27.24
N GLU A 139 8.15 26.75 -28.33
CA GLU A 139 9.57 27.06 -28.53
C GLU A 139 9.80 28.58 -28.65
N GLU A 140 8.93 29.29 -29.39
CA GLU A 140 8.94 30.76 -29.46
C GLU A 140 8.65 31.42 -28.09
N ARG A 141 7.74 30.83 -27.30
CA ARG A 141 7.47 31.29 -25.93
C ARG A 141 8.63 31.02 -24.98
N MET A 142 9.35 29.91 -25.14
CA MET A 142 10.54 29.60 -24.35
C MET A 142 11.70 30.55 -24.66
N GLN A 143 11.94 30.86 -25.94
CA GLN A 143 12.96 31.83 -26.32
C GLN A 143 12.65 33.24 -25.80
N ARG A 144 11.37 33.67 -25.84
CA ARG A 144 10.95 34.94 -25.23
C ARG A 144 11.14 34.96 -23.72
N ARG A 145 10.82 33.87 -23.01
CA ARG A 145 11.04 33.77 -21.56
C ARG A 145 12.52 33.84 -21.21
N LYS A 146 13.38 33.12 -21.95
CA LYS A 146 14.83 33.14 -21.72
C LYS A 146 15.43 34.54 -21.93
N LYS A 147 14.90 35.30 -22.90
CA LYS A 147 15.29 36.70 -23.11
C LYS A 147 14.85 37.61 -21.95
N ILE A 148 13.61 37.48 -21.48
CA ILE A 148 13.09 38.25 -20.34
C ILE A 148 13.87 37.91 -19.05
N GLU A 149 14.27 36.65 -18.89
CA GLU A 149 15.03 36.18 -17.73
C GLU A 149 16.45 36.80 -17.72
N LEU A 150 17.11 36.85 -18.88
CA LEU A 150 18.42 37.48 -19.05
C LEU A 150 18.36 39.00 -18.80
N GLU A 151 17.34 39.68 -19.33
CA GLU A 151 17.11 41.12 -19.11
C GLU A 151 16.77 41.43 -17.64
N ALA A 152 16.05 40.54 -16.95
CA ALA A 152 15.74 40.68 -15.53
C ALA A 152 16.96 40.43 -14.63
N GLU A 153 17.82 39.49 -15.00
CA GLU A 153 19.06 39.20 -14.27
C GLU A 153 20.05 40.37 -14.38
N GLU A 154 20.18 40.96 -15.58
CA GLU A 154 21.02 42.13 -15.82
C GLU A 154 20.51 43.38 -15.07
N ALA A 155 19.18 43.60 -15.06
CA ALA A 155 18.54 44.66 -14.28
C ALA A 155 18.70 44.44 -12.77
N PHE A 156 18.64 43.19 -12.29
CA PHE A 156 18.86 42.85 -10.89
C PHE A 156 20.30 43.10 -10.44
N THR A 157 21.29 42.70 -11.25
CA THR A 157 22.70 43.00 -10.95
C THR A 157 22.98 44.50 -10.92
N THR A 158 22.37 45.26 -11.81
CA THR A 158 22.52 46.73 -11.85
C THR A 158 21.87 47.40 -10.63
N ALA A 159 20.68 46.93 -10.22
CA ALA A 159 19.98 47.44 -9.04
C ALA A 159 20.74 47.11 -7.74
N MET A 160 21.29 45.90 -7.62
CA MET A 160 22.10 45.49 -6.46
C MET A 160 23.39 46.29 -6.34
N ALA A 161 24.05 46.61 -7.46
CA ALA A 161 25.24 47.46 -7.46
C ALA A 161 24.91 48.88 -6.92
N ASN A 162 23.81 49.48 -7.41
CA ASN A 162 23.37 50.80 -6.94
C ASN A 162 22.96 50.79 -5.46
N LEU A 163 22.38 49.70 -4.97
CA LEU A 163 21.96 49.56 -3.57
C LEU A 163 23.16 49.47 -2.62
N CYS A 164 24.20 48.71 -3.01
CA CYS A 164 25.44 48.65 -2.25
C CYS A 164 26.19 50.01 -2.22
N GLU A 165 26.12 50.79 -3.30
CA GLU A 165 26.68 52.15 -3.32
C GLU A 165 25.92 53.10 -2.37
N LEU A 166 24.59 53.01 -2.35
CA LEU A 166 23.73 53.84 -1.51
C LEU A 166 23.82 53.45 -0.01
N GLU A 167 24.00 52.16 0.28
CA GLU A 167 24.29 51.67 1.63
C GLU A 167 25.66 52.15 2.11
N ALA A 168 26.69 52.12 1.27
CA ALA A 168 28.01 52.63 1.62
C ALA A 168 27.99 54.15 1.91
N ASP A 169 27.26 54.92 1.09
CA ASP A 169 27.10 56.37 1.27
C ASP A 169 26.32 56.71 2.55
N THR A 170 25.26 55.97 2.85
CA THR A 170 24.49 56.17 4.09
C THR A 170 25.29 55.78 5.33
N ASP A 171 26.07 54.71 5.27
CA ASP A 171 26.91 54.28 6.38
C ASP A 171 28.07 55.27 6.65
N ASP A 172 28.67 55.84 5.60
CA ASP A 172 29.69 56.89 5.72
C ASP A 172 29.10 58.21 6.25
N MET A 173 27.89 58.59 5.81
CA MET A 173 27.19 59.77 6.32
C MET A 173 26.82 59.62 7.81
N THR A 174 26.41 58.41 8.21
CA THR A 174 26.06 58.09 9.60
C THR A 174 27.30 58.15 10.51
N LYS A 175 28.45 57.64 10.03
CA LYS A 175 29.75 57.74 10.74
C LYS A 175 30.25 59.18 10.86
N ARG A 176 30.09 60.01 9.81
CA ARG A 176 30.47 61.43 9.83
C ARG A 176 29.60 62.27 10.77
N MET A 177 28.32 61.93 10.94
CA MET A 177 27.40 62.69 11.79
C MET A 177 27.43 62.26 13.27
N ALA A 178 27.65 60.97 13.56
CA ALA A 178 27.62 60.46 14.93
C ALA A 178 28.83 60.91 15.78
N ASN A 179 30.04 60.95 15.20
CA ASN A 179 31.27 61.24 15.94
C ASN A 179 31.34 62.65 16.58
N PRO A 180 31.06 63.75 15.88
CA PRO A 180 31.14 65.08 16.48
C PRO A 180 29.99 65.38 17.44
N VAL A 181 28.82 64.75 17.27
CA VAL A 181 27.64 64.96 18.14
C VAL A 181 27.84 64.25 19.48
N ILE A 182 28.37 63.02 19.48
CA ILE A 182 28.64 62.26 20.70
C ILE A 182 29.77 62.91 21.51
N GLN A 183 30.87 63.34 20.86
CA GLN A 183 31.95 64.06 21.55
C GLN A 183 31.47 65.37 22.20
N LYS A 184 30.63 66.14 21.51
CA LYS A 184 30.11 67.41 22.04
C LYS A 184 29.10 67.20 23.17
N PHE A 185 28.32 66.12 23.14
CA PHE A 185 27.43 65.73 24.23
C PHE A 185 28.18 65.25 25.47
N GLU A 186 29.28 64.51 25.31
CA GLU A 186 30.14 64.08 26.43
C GLU A 186 30.90 65.26 27.07
N GLU A 187 31.32 66.24 26.27
CA GLU A 187 31.92 67.48 26.77
C GLU A 187 30.90 68.39 27.48
N GLU A 188 29.70 68.57 26.94
CA GLU A 188 28.64 69.35 27.60
C GLU A 188 28.14 68.65 28.89
N LEU A 189 28.08 67.32 28.95
CA LEU A 189 27.75 66.57 30.17
C LEU A 189 28.79 66.73 31.29
N LYS A 190 30.09 66.88 30.95
CA LYS A 190 31.14 67.20 31.93
C LYS A 190 31.01 68.62 32.49
N LEU A 191 30.50 69.57 31.70
CA LEU A 191 30.27 70.95 32.15
C LEU A 191 29.02 71.13 33.04
N ILE A 192 28.00 70.28 32.89
CA ILE A 192 26.70 70.42 33.59
C ILE A 192 26.76 70.09 35.10
N ARG A 193 27.92 69.68 35.65
CA ARG A 193 28.10 69.51 37.11
C ARG A 193 28.28 70.83 37.91
N LYS A 194 28.23 72.01 37.31
CA LYS A 194 28.25 73.31 38.04
C LYS A 194 27.22 74.31 37.49
N LYS A 195 26.15 74.54 38.28
CA LYS A 195 25.16 75.67 38.36
C LYS A 195 25.21 76.76 37.25
N SER A 196 24.11 77.25 36.66
CA SER A 196 22.97 77.98 37.29
C SER A 196 21.87 78.35 36.25
N SER A 197 20.72 78.85 36.71
CA SER A 197 19.40 78.93 36.03
C SER A 197 19.25 79.81 34.77
N LYS A 198 20.33 80.24 34.12
CA LYS A 198 20.27 80.97 32.84
C LYS A 198 20.24 80.02 31.63
N ASP A 199 20.78 78.81 31.76
CA ASP A 199 20.93 77.84 30.67
C ASP A 199 19.65 77.04 30.36
N THR A 200 18.68 76.98 31.27
CA THR A 200 17.40 76.27 31.04
C THR A 200 16.56 76.91 29.94
N LYS A 201 16.71 78.22 29.70
CA LYS A 201 16.00 78.92 28.61
C LYS A 201 16.65 78.62 27.25
N MET A 202 17.99 78.55 27.20
CA MET A 202 18.76 78.20 26.00
C MET A 202 18.64 76.70 25.64
N LEU A 203 18.61 75.82 26.65
CA LEU A 203 18.30 74.39 26.48
C LEU A 203 16.89 74.18 25.93
N LYS A 204 15.88 74.92 26.42
CA LYS A 204 14.54 74.88 25.81
C LYS A 204 14.54 75.31 24.35
N THR A 205 15.31 76.33 23.98
CA THR A 205 15.39 76.76 22.56
C THR A 205 16.11 75.73 21.70
N LYS A 206 17.17 75.08 22.21
CA LYS A 206 17.87 73.99 21.52
C LYS A 206 17.01 72.72 21.40
N ILE A 207 16.25 72.37 22.44
CA ILE A 207 15.32 71.23 22.42
C ILE A 207 14.20 71.46 21.41
N VAL A 208 13.61 72.66 21.35
CA VAL A 208 12.60 72.99 20.32
C VAL A 208 13.17 72.93 18.91
N LYS A 209 14.45 73.31 18.73
CA LYS A 209 15.13 73.22 17.43
C LYS A 209 15.43 71.76 17.03
N LEU A 210 15.78 70.92 18.01
CA LEU A 210 15.95 69.47 17.84
C LEU A 210 14.62 68.78 17.55
N GLU A 211 13.53 69.12 18.26
CA GLU A 211 12.19 68.59 17.99
C GLU A 211 11.69 68.97 16.59
N MET A 212 11.98 70.19 16.12
CA MET A 212 11.69 70.56 14.72
C MET A 212 12.51 69.73 13.72
N GLN A 213 13.77 69.42 14.02
CA GLN A 213 14.61 68.58 13.17
C GLN A 213 14.16 67.11 13.17
N THR A 214 13.79 66.56 14.34
CA THR A 214 13.24 65.21 14.47
C THR A 214 11.90 65.10 13.74
N ASN A 215 11.01 66.08 13.87
CA ASN A 215 9.75 66.10 13.12
C ASN A 215 9.97 66.21 11.60
N THR A 216 11.04 66.87 11.14
CA THR A 216 11.38 66.92 9.70
C THR A 216 11.87 65.56 9.21
N ILE A 217 12.65 64.84 10.04
CA ILE A 217 13.11 63.48 9.78
C ILE A 217 11.93 62.50 9.77
N ASP A 218 11.00 62.60 10.72
CA ASP A 218 9.82 61.74 10.77
C ASP A 218 8.89 61.98 9.57
N ARG A 219 8.77 63.23 9.11
CA ARG A 219 8.02 63.56 7.88
C ARG A 219 8.68 63.01 6.63
N MET A 220 10.01 63.07 6.53
CA MET A 220 10.75 62.43 5.43
C MET A 220 10.68 60.91 5.51
N ARG A 221 10.66 60.35 6.72
CA ARG A 221 10.47 58.91 6.94
C ARG A 221 9.07 58.46 6.55
N GLU A 222 8.03 59.25 6.85
CA GLU A 222 6.67 58.99 6.37
C GLU A 222 6.57 59.06 4.84
N ILE A 223 7.21 60.05 4.20
CA ILE A 223 7.27 60.18 2.73
C ILE A 223 8.03 59.00 2.12
N CYS A 224 9.12 58.53 2.74
CA CYS A 224 9.83 57.34 2.29
C CYS A 224 9.01 56.06 2.53
N VAL A 225 8.29 55.94 3.64
CA VAL A 225 7.41 54.79 3.94
C VAL A 225 6.20 54.78 3.01
N THR A 226 5.64 55.94 2.63
CA THR A 226 4.60 56.02 1.60
C THR A 226 5.16 55.73 0.20
N ALA A 227 6.36 56.21 -0.15
CA ALA A 227 7.04 55.84 -1.40
C ALA A 227 7.40 54.34 -1.47
N VAL A 228 7.72 53.71 -0.33
CA VAL A 228 7.95 52.26 -0.20
C VAL A 228 6.64 51.47 -0.21
N ALA A 229 5.55 52.03 0.31
CA ALA A 229 4.21 51.44 0.19
C ALA A 229 3.62 51.59 -1.23
N GLU A 230 4.04 52.61 -1.98
CA GLU A 230 3.73 52.82 -3.41
C GLU A 230 4.67 52.07 -4.36
N LEU A 231 5.76 51.45 -3.86
CA LEU A 231 6.58 50.50 -4.63
C LEU A 231 5.78 49.20 -4.88
N ASN A 232 5.09 49.27 -6.01
CA ASN A 232 4.13 48.37 -6.68
C ASN A 232 4.20 46.85 -6.43
N LEU A 233 3.03 46.23 -6.64
CA LEU A 233 2.70 44.79 -6.76
C LEU A 233 3.79 43.87 -7.39
N THR A 234 4.69 44.42 -8.19
CA THR A 234 5.80 43.76 -8.88
C THR A 234 6.90 43.25 -7.94
N THR A 235 7.28 43.99 -6.89
CA THR A 235 8.28 43.54 -5.90
C THR A 235 7.73 42.42 -5.01
N LYS A 236 6.44 42.47 -4.65
CA LYS A 236 5.76 41.35 -3.98
C LYS A 236 5.71 40.11 -4.88
N ARG A 237 5.40 40.26 -6.18
CA ARG A 237 5.47 39.15 -7.15
C ARG A 237 6.88 38.58 -7.30
N MET A 238 7.91 39.43 -7.31
CA MET A 238 9.32 39.00 -7.35
C MET A 238 9.72 38.26 -6.08
N LEU A 239 9.30 38.74 -4.90
CA LEU A 239 9.55 38.07 -3.62
C LEU A 239 8.83 36.73 -3.52
N PHE A 240 7.58 36.64 -4.00
CA PHE A 240 6.86 35.36 -4.12
C PHE A 240 7.47 34.43 -5.18
N GLY A 241 8.07 34.98 -6.24
CA GLY A 241 8.85 34.23 -7.22
C GLY A 241 10.15 33.67 -6.63
N LEU A 242 10.90 34.48 -5.88
CA LEU A 242 12.12 34.08 -5.17
C LEU A 242 11.83 33.08 -4.04
N MET A 243 10.79 33.30 -3.24
CA MET A 243 10.32 32.29 -2.29
C MET A 243 9.87 31.02 -3.01
N GLY A 244 9.22 31.14 -4.17
CA GLY A 244 8.87 30.00 -5.02
C GLY A 244 10.10 29.22 -5.50
N ILE A 245 11.17 29.90 -5.90
CA ILE A 245 12.44 29.31 -6.32
C ILE A 245 13.14 28.64 -5.13
N VAL A 246 13.25 29.32 -3.98
CA VAL A 246 13.86 28.77 -2.76
C VAL A 246 13.07 27.58 -2.23
N VAL A 247 11.74 27.66 -2.23
CA VAL A 247 10.86 26.53 -1.90
C VAL A 247 11.02 25.41 -2.91
N ASN A 248 11.23 25.69 -4.19
CA ASN A 248 11.48 24.66 -5.20
C ASN A 248 12.85 24.02 -5.04
N ILE A 249 13.89 24.78 -4.69
CA ILE A 249 15.24 24.27 -4.38
C ILE A 249 15.20 23.42 -3.11
N LEU A 250 14.55 23.90 -2.03
CA LEU A 250 14.37 23.14 -0.79
C LEU A 250 13.49 21.91 -1.01
N ARG A 251 12.43 22.01 -1.82
CA ARG A 251 11.59 20.88 -2.22
C ARG A 251 12.39 19.89 -3.03
N ASN A 252 13.25 20.33 -3.95
CA ASN A 252 14.10 19.45 -4.74
C ASN A 252 15.21 18.85 -3.88
N ALA A 253 15.78 19.57 -2.93
CA ALA A 253 16.78 19.04 -2.00
C ALA A 253 16.14 18.04 -1.03
N LEU A 254 14.96 18.34 -0.48
CA LEU A 254 14.15 17.41 0.32
C LEU A 254 13.67 16.23 -0.52
N TYR A 255 13.34 16.44 -1.79
CA TYR A 255 12.97 15.38 -2.73
C TYR A 255 14.17 14.52 -3.08
N ILE A 256 15.38 15.08 -3.26
CA ILE A 256 16.61 14.34 -3.49
C ILE A 256 17.03 13.60 -2.23
N ILE A 257 16.91 14.20 -1.05
CA ILE A 257 17.19 13.53 0.24
C ILE A 257 16.16 12.44 0.49
N ALA A 258 14.87 12.70 0.25
CA ALA A 258 13.81 11.70 0.31
C ALA A 258 14.02 10.64 -0.77
N TRP A 259 14.46 10.99 -1.97
CA TRP A 259 14.72 10.06 -3.08
C TRP A 259 15.97 9.22 -2.81
N ILE A 260 17.01 9.76 -2.17
CA ILE A 260 18.20 9.01 -1.73
C ILE A 260 17.83 8.10 -0.55
N ARG A 261 17.07 8.60 0.42
CA ARG A 261 16.57 7.81 1.55
C ARG A 261 15.64 6.70 1.08
N ASP A 262 14.64 7.04 0.28
CA ASP A 262 13.71 6.11 -0.35
C ASP A 262 14.49 5.16 -1.27
N SER A 263 15.52 5.59 -2.01
CA SER A 263 16.38 4.70 -2.82
C SER A 263 17.25 3.77 -1.97
N LEU A 264 17.69 4.19 -0.78
CA LEU A 264 18.41 3.36 0.20
C LEU A 264 17.45 2.36 0.89
N GLU A 265 16.23 2.79 1.22
CA GLU A 265 15.14 1.94 1.72
C GLU A 265 14.60 0.98 0.63
N LEU A 266 14.59 1.41 -0.64
CA LEU A 266 14.20 0.62 -1.82
C LEU A 266 15.31 -0.36 -2.24
N MET A 267 16.59 -0.01 -2.02
CA MET A 267 17.74 -0.77 -2.51
C MET A 267 17.79 -2.20 -1.96
N LYS A 268 17.23 -2.47 -0.78
CA LYS A 268 16.96 -3.82 -0.26
C LYS A 268 16.03 -3.74 0.95
N SER A 269 14.89 -4.43 0.89
CA SER A 269 14.06 -4.69 2.07
C SER A 269 14.89 -5.39 3.15
N LEU A 270 14.83 -4.85 4.37
CA LEU A 270 15.63 -5.29 5.51
C LEU A 270 15.28 -6.70 6.04
N CYS A 271 14.31 -7.43 5.47
CA CYS A 271 13.88 -8.72 6.05
C CYS A 271 13.49 -9.80 5.03
N ALA A 272 13.62 -9.56 3.72
CA ALA A 272 13.18 -10.56 2.74
C ALA A 272 14.11 -11.80 2.72
N PRO A 273 13.55 -13.02 2.76
CA PRO A 273 14.36 -14.23 2.83
C PRO A 273 15.05 -14.49 1.50
N VAL A 274 16.37 -14.35 1.46
CA VAL A 274 17.22 -14.80 0.36
C VAL A 274 17.27 -16.33 0.39
N LEU A 275 17.09 -16.96 -0.77
CA LEU A 275 16.92 -18.40 -0.86
C LEU A 275 18.14 -19.04 -1.52
N ALA A 276 18.61 -20.14 -0.95
CA ALA A 276 19.68 -20.99 -1.50
C ALA A 276 19.40 -22.46 -1.20
N ILE A 277 20.17 -23.36 -1.81
CA ILE A 277 19.98 -24.80 -1.68
C ILE A 277 21.31 -25.46 -1.37
N GLN A 278 21.25 -26.45 -0.48
CA GLN A 278 22.28 -27.44 -0.29
C GLN A 278 21.85 -28.75 -0.97
N LYS A 279 22.61 -29.19 -1.96
CA LYS A 279 22.40 -30.46 -2.66
C LYS A 279 23.33 -31.49 -2.03
N SER A 280 22.78 -32.53 -1.40
CA SER A 280 23.59 -33.64 -0.93
C SER A 280 24.00 -34.49 -2.16
N ASP A 281 25.28 -34.87 -2.25
CA ASP A 281 25.79 -35.77 -3.31
C ASP A 281 25.38 -37.24 -3.08
N GLY A 282 24.49 -37.51 -2.11
CA GLY A 282 23.98 -38.85 -1.79
C GLY A 282 22.60 -39.10 -2.38
N PHE A 283 22.41 -40.22 -3.07
CA PHE A 283 21.11 -40.70 -3.61
C PHE A 283 20.00 -40.89 -2.55
N ALA A 284 20.27 -40.64 -1.25
CA ALA A 284 19.37 -40.89 -0.13
C ALA A 284 18.96 -39.65 0.69
N ASP A 285 19.67 -38.50 0.58
CA ASP A 285 19.40 -37.33 1.42
C ASP A 285 18.72 -36.19 0.65
N ARG A 286 17.53 -35.79 1.12
CA ARG A 286 16.70 -34.74 0.50
C ARG A 286 17.41 -33.38 0.54
N PRO A 287 17.27 -32.53 -0.50
CA PRO A 287 17.92 -31.22 -0.54
C PRO A 287 17.44 -30.34 0.63
N LEU A 288 18.38 -29.59 1.21
CA LEU A 288 18.10 -28.65 2.30
C LEU A 288 17.90 -27.26 1.70
N LEU A 289 16.78 -26.62 2.05
CA LEU A 289 16.43 -25.28 1.61
C LEU A 289 16.91 -24.26 2.64
N LEU A 290 17.75 -23.33 2.23
CA LEU A 290 18.27 -22.27 3.08
C LEU A 290 17.52 -20.98 2.79
N ALA A 291 16.98 -20.32 3.81
CA ALA A 291 16.30 -19.04 3.70
C ALA A 291 16.91 -18.05 4.70
N SER A 292 17.29 -16.85 4.26
CA SER A 292 17.69 -15.82 5.22
C SER A 292 16.48 -15.26 5.98
N ASN A 293 16.72 -14.70 7.16
CA ASN A 293 15.71 -14.05 7.98
C ASN A 293 16.38 -12.89 8.73
N GLY A 294 16.53 -11.76 8.03
CA GLY A 294 17.40 -10.66 8.44
C GLY A 294 18.86 -11.12 8.56
N CYS A 295 19.43 -11.07 9.76
CA CYS A 295 20.80 -11.52 10.06
C CYS A 295 20.95 -13.05 10.29
N MET A 296 19.87 -13.83 10.19
CA MET A 296 19.85 -15.28 10.43
C MET A 296 19.73 -16.08 9.12
N VAL A 297 20.14 -17.35 9.14
CA VAL A 297 19.83 -18.34 8.10
C VAL A 297 19.03 -19.47 8.72
N ASP A 298 17.83 -19.69 8.18
CA ASP A 298 16.90 -20.75 8.52
C ASP A 298 17.10 -21.90 7.52
N SER A 299 17.29 -23.12 8.03
CA SER A 299 17.48 -24.33 7.22
C SER A 299 16.23 -25.21 7.29
N TYR A 300 15.64 -25.51 6.15
CA TYR A 300 14.40 -26.27 6.03
C TYR A 300 14.59 -27.58 5.28
N GLN A 301 14.07 -28.67 5.83
CA GLN A 301 14.07 -29.98 5.21
C GLN A 301 12.63 -30.45 4.95
N LYS A 302 12.40 -31.17 3.86
CA LYS A 302 11.09 -31.77 3.58
C LYS A 302 10.89 -33.07 4.37
N ASP A 303 9.77 -33.18 5.08
CA ASP A 303 9.33 -34.39 5.77
C ASP A 303 8.70 -35.41 4.80
N HIS A 304 8.35 -36.62 5.27
CA HIS A 304 7.78 -37.68 4.43
C HIS A 304 6.49 -37.29 3.69
N ASN A 305 5.81 -36.23 4.13
CA ASN A 305 4.60 -35.67 3.52
C ASN A 305 4.89 -34.47 2.60
N GLU A 306 6.15 -34.25 2.23
CA GLU A 306 6.61 -33.10 1.42
C GLU A 306 6.42 -31.73 2.10
N LEU A 307 6.16 -31.69 3.41
CA LEU A 307 6.06 -30.46 4.19
C LEU A 307 7.44 -30.01 4.67
N LEU A 308 7.74 -28.73 4.53
CA LEU A 308 8.99 -28.16 5.03
C LEU A 308 8.90 -27.92 6.55
N PHE A 309 9.87 -28.45 7.28
CA PHE A 309 10.07 -28.14 8.70
C PHE A 309 11.43 -27.48 8.92
N LEU A 310 11.49 -26.59 9.91
CA LEU A 310 12.71 -25.89 10.30
C LEU A 310 13.64 -26.85 11.06
N GLN A 311 14.85 -27.05 10.56
CA GLN A 311 15.85 -27.94 11.15
C GLN A 311 16.86 -27.18 12.02
N GLN A 312 17.40 -26.06 11.50
CA GLN A 312 18.47 -25.30 12.16
C GLN A 312 18.33 -23.82 11.86
N GLN A 313 18.66 -22.98 12.84
CA GLN A 313 18.83 -21.53 12.65
C GLN A 313 20.24 -21.12 13.06
N THR A 314 20.90 -20.33 12.21
CA THR A 314 22.28 -19.88 12.45
C THR A 314 22.36 -18.37 12.32
N CYS A 315 22.87 -17.67 13.36
CA CYS A 315 23.09 -16.22 13.30
C CYS A 315 24.38 -15.90 12.53
N VAL A 316 24.26 -15.23 11.38
CA VAL A 316 25.40 -14.96 10.50
C VAL A 316 26.10 -13.66 10.89
N PHE A 317 25.38 -12.61 11.25
CA PHE A 317 25.98 -11.32 11.62
C PHE A 317 25.59 -10.94 13.05
N GLU A 318 26.31 -11.47 14.04
CA GLU A 318 25.95 -11.29 15.46
C GLU A 318 26.27 -9.89 15.99
N GLU A 319 27.46 -9.38 15.68
CA GLU A 319 27.96 -8.11 16.21
C GLU A 319 27.25 -6.90 15.62
N ARG A 320 27.02 -6.91 14.30
CA ARG A 320 26.43 -5.78 13.56
C ARG A 320 24.99 -5.98 13.13
N LYS A 321 24.41 -7.18 13.34
CA LYS A 321 23.02 -7.52 12.96
C LYS A 321 22.63 -7.10 11.54
N CYS A 322 23.60 -7.06 10.62
CA CYS A 322 23.38 -6.73 9.22
C CYS A 322 22.47 -7.77 8.55
N ASN A 323 21.68 -7.33 7.58
CA ASN A 323 20.84 -8.23 6.81
C ASN A 323 21.63 -8.99 5.76
N ILE A 324 21.25 -10.24 5.53
CA ILE A 324 21.83 -11.08 4.48
C ILE A 324 21.16 -10.74 3.15
N TYR A 325 21.96 -10.29 2.18
CA TYR A 325 21.51 -9.95 0.82
C TYR A 325 21.83 -11.02 -0.22
N GLY A 326 22.71 -11.97 0.09
CA GLY A 326 23.01 -13.10 -0.79
C GLY A 326 23.56 -14.28 -0.02
N LEU A 327 23.24 -15.48 -0.50
CA LEU A 327 23.67 -16.77 0.03
C LEU A 327 24.24 -17.61 -1.10
N THR A 328 25.37 -18.27 -0.85
CA THR A 328 25.98 -19.21 -1.79
C THR A 328 26.56 -20.38 -1.00
N TYR A 329 26.09 -21.58 -1.29
CA TYR A 329 26.53 -22.80 -0.61
C TYR A 329 27.40 -23.65 -1.54
N LEU A 330 28.51 -24.18 -1.02
CA LEU A 330 29.42 -25.07 -1.74
C LEU A 330 29.31 -26.50 -1.19
N ASP A 331 28.56 -27.35 -1.89
CA ASP A 331 28.22 -28.71 -1.44
C ASP A 331 29.47 -29.57 -1.11
N LYS A 332 30.43 -29.67 -2.04
CA LYS A 332 31.62 -30.53 -1.88
C LYS A 332 32.53 -30.15 -0.69
N ARG A 333 32.45 -28.92 -0.19
CA ARG A 333 33.31 -28.39 0.88
C ARG A 333 32.55 -28.11 2.18
N ASP A 334 31.22 -28.26 2.19
CA ASP A 334 30.32 -27.84 3.28
C ASP A 334 30.64 -26.41 3.81
N VAL A 335 30.70 -25.45 2.88
CA VAL A 335 30.95 -24.03 3.18
C VAL A 335 29.78 -23.18 2.70
N LEU A 336 29.20 -22.42 3.62
CA LEU A 336 28.21 -21.39 3.32
C LEU A 336 28.87 -20.01 3.30
N PHE A 337 28.71 -19.30 2.19
CA PHE A 337 29.01 -17.88 2.06
C PHE A 337 27.72 -17.08 2.21
N ALA A 338 27.77 -16.06 3.06
CA ALA A 338 26.68 -15.12 3.23
C ALA A 338 27.25 -13.70 3.21
N TYR A 339 26.63 -12.79 2.47
CA TYR A 339 27.07 -11.40 2.45
C TYR A 339 25.93 -10.43 2.75
N GLY A 340 26.30 -9.32 3.38
CA GLY A 340 25.38 -8.30 3.86
C GLY A 340 26.13 -6.99 4.07
N GLU A 341 25.62 -5.90 3.49
CA GLU A 341 26.23 -4.57 3.57
C GLU A 341 27.72 -4.57 3.18
N LYS A 342 28.64 -4.39 4.14
CA LYS A 342 30.09 -4.42 3.97
C LYS A 342 30.73 -5.70 4.49
N LEU A 343 29.94 -6.73 4.78
CA LEU A 343 30.37 -7.95 5.44
C LEU A 343 30.23 -9.17 4.53
N VAL A 344 31.21 -10.06 4.59
CA VAL A 344 31.11 -11.43 4.05
C VAL A 344 31.42 -12.40 5.18
N ALA A 345 30.49 -13.29 5.47
CA ALA A 345 30.67 -14.40 6.37
C ALA A 345 31.02 -15.67 5.59
N VAL A 346 32.03 -16.40 6.05
CA VAL A 346 32.40 -17.73 5.60
C VAL A 346 32.13 -18.69 6.75
N ILE A 347 31.24 -19.65 6.52
CA ILE A 347 30.79 -20.61 7.54
C ILE A 347 31.16 -22.02 7.07
N ARG A 348 32.18 -22.59 7.69
CA ARG A 348 32.64 -23.98 7.43
C ARG A 348 31.81 -24.96 8.27
N GLN A 349 31.74 -26.20 7.81
CA GLN A 349 31.03 -27.28 8.53
C GLN A 349 29.58 -26.90 8.85
N PHE A 350 28.91 -26.20 7.92
CA PHE A 350 27.60 -25.63 8.15
C PHE A 350 26.56 -26.70 8.50
N SER A 351 26.66 -27.88 7.88
CA SER A 351 25.78 -29.02 8.14
C SER A 351 25.95 -29.68 9.51
N SER A 352 27.04 -29.38 10.24
CA SER A 352 27.36 -29.99 11.53
C SER A 352 27.57 -28.96 12.64
N ILE A 353 28.79 -28.46 12.83
CA ILE A 353 29.12 -27.44 13.83
C ILE A 353 29.63 -26.20 13.10
N PRO A 354 28.77 -25.20 12.83
CA PRO A 354 29.13 -24.03 12.04
C PRO A 354 30.32 -23.27 12.61
N GLN A 355 31.43 -23.21 11.87
CA GLN A 355 32.60 -22.40 12.20
C GLN A 355 32.63 -21.14 11.33
N LYS A 356 32.40 -19.99 11.97
CA LYS A 356 32.11 -18.73 11.29
C LYS A 356 33.26 -17.74 11.39
N HIS A 357 33.64 -17.17 10.25
CA HIS A 357 34.52 -16.00 10.16
C HIS A 357 33.86 -14.90 9.34
N VAL A 358 33.91 -13.66 9.83
CA VAL A 358 33.30 -12.50 9.19
C VAL A 358 34.39 -11.51 8.77
N PHE A 359 34.40 -11.16 7.48
CA PHE A 359 35.32 -10.20 6.89
C PHE A 359 34.61 -8.88 6.60
N THR A 360 35.28 -7.75 6.88
CA THR A 360 34.75 -6.41 6.62
C THR A 360 35.47 -5.76 5.43
N PHE A 361 34.68 -5.24 4.49
CA PHE A 361 35.15 -4.58 3.27
C PHE A 361 34.96 -3.06 3.34
N LYS A 362 35.61 -2.32 2.45
CA LYS A 362 35.57 -0.84 2.43
C LYS A 362 34.22 -0.32 1.91
N ASP A 363 33.77 -0.89 0.80
CA ASP A 363 32.56 -0.50 0.09
C ASP A 363 31.42 -1.49 0.35
N TRP A 364 30.20 -1.05 0.05
CA TRP A 364 29.02 -1.91 0.09
C TRP A 364 29.10 -2.97 -1.00
N ILE A 365 28.80 -4.21 -0.63
CA ILE A 365 28.87 -5.38 -1.50
C ILE A 365 27.52 -5.57 -2.18
N GLN A 366 27.56 -5.57 -3.51
CA GLN A 366 26.38 -5.75 -4.33
C GLN A 366 26.15 -7.22 -4.69
N ALA A 367 27.22 -7.92 -5.07
CA ALA A 367 27.19 -9.35 -5.36
C ALA A 367 28.50 -10.01 -4.93
N VAL A 368 28.39 -11.30 -4.59
CA VAL A 368 29.50 -12.20 -4.36
C VAL A 368 29.33 -13.40 -5.27
N HIS A 369 30.39 -13.80 -5.95
CA HIS A 369 30.45 -15.01 -6.75
C HIS A 369 31.65 -15.85 -6.32
N VAL A 370 31.49 -17.16 -6.24
CA VAL A 370 32.55 -18.07 -5.80
C VAL A 370 32.88 -19.02 -6.94
N PHE A 371 34.16 -19.07 -7.33
CA PHE A 371 34.59 -19.95 -8.42
C PHE A 371 34.71 -21.39 -7.91
N ASN A 372 33.87 -22.27 -8.45
CA ASN A 372 33.87 -23.69 -8.12
C ASN A 372 34.77 -24.46 -9.09
N LYS A 373 36.10 -24.39 -8.92
CA LYS A 373 37.03 -25.25 -9.67
C LYS A 373 36.87 -26.69 -9.18
N GLN A 374 36.17 -27.52 -9.95
CA GLN A 374 35.75 -28.86 -9.54
C GLN A 374 36.85 -29.93 -9.58
N GLU A 375 38.08 -29.62 -10.00
CA GLU A 375 39.05 -30.66 -10.42
C GLU A 375 40.40 -30.70 -9.70
N GLU A 376 40.70 -29.83 -8.73
CA GLU A 376 41.94 -29.97 -7.94
C GLU A 376 41.70 -29.83 -6.44
N PRO A 377 42.34 -30.66 -5.59
CA PRO A 377 42.39 -30.46 -4.15
C PRO A 377 43.35 -29.30 -3.81
N GLY A 378 43.06 -28.13 -4.36
CA GLY A 378 43.68 -26.86 -3.99
C GLY A 378 43.04 -26.34 -2.71
N HIS A 379 43.90 -26.05 -1.72
CA HIS A 379 43.52 -25.54 -0.39
C HIS A 379 42.89 -24.14 -0.43
N SER A 380 42.86 -23.48 -1.59
CA SER A 380 42.38 -22.11 -1.74
C SER A 380 41.10 -22.00 -2.57
N VAL A 381 40.11 -21.24 -2.10
CA VAL A 381 38.88 -20.86 -2.83
C VAL A 381 39.07 -19.45 -3.40
N GLU A 382 38.72 -19.22 -4.66
CA GLU A 382 38.71 -17.89 -5.27
C GLU A 382 37.30 -17.30 -5.23
N LEU A 383 37.17 -16.09 -4.68
CA LEU A 383 35.91 -15.39 -4.50
C LEU A 383 35.98 -14.02 -5.17
N VAL A 384 34.91 -13.60 -5.83
CA VAL A 384 34.78 -12.29 -6.46
C VAL A 384 33.72 -11.50 -5.76
N THR A 385 34.03 -10.25 -5.41
CA THR A 385 33.05 -9.28 -4.94
C THR A 385 32.86 -8.18 -6.00
N LEU A 386 31.62 -7.70 -6.11
CA LEU A 386 31.29 -6.49 -6.85
C LEU A 386 30.76 -5.45 -5.86
N SER A 387 31.37 -4.26 -5.83
CA SER A 387 30.91 -3.15 -4.99
C SER A 387 29.87 -2.30 -5.70
N VAL A 388 29.09 -1.53 -4.94
CA VAL A 388 28.09 -0.57 -5.46
C VAL A 388 28.72 0.50 -6.37
N ASN A 389 30.03 0.75 -6.26
CA ASN A 389 30.78 1.70 -7.09
C ASN A 389 31.34 1.07 -8.38
N ASN A 390 30.84 -0.09 -8.80
CA ASN A 390 31.30 -0.81 -9.99
C ASN A 390 32.79 -1.18 -9.93
N ALA A 391 33.26 -1.57 -8.74
CA ALA A 391 34.59 -2.16 -8.55
C ALA A 391 34.46 -3.67 -8.35
N VAL A 392 35.21 -4.43 -9.14
CA VAL A 392 35.27 -5.90 -9.05
C VAL A 392 36.59 -6.28 -8.38
N GLN A 393 36.51 -7.08 -7.33
CA GLN A 393 37.68 -7.50 -6.55
C GLN A 393 37.74 -9.02 -6.48
N LEU A 394 38.90 -9.59 -6.78
CA LEU A 394 39.21 -11.01 -6.66
C LEU A 394 39.96 -11.26 -5.37
N PHE A 395 39.47 -12.18 -4.55
CA PHE A 395 40.12 -12.65 -3.34
C PHE A 395 40.43 -14.14 -3.42
N ARG A 396 41.48 -14.54 -2.72
CA ARG A 396 41.84 -15.93 -2.47
C ARG A 396 41.69 -16.21 -0.98
N LEU A 397 40.95 -17.26 -0.68
CA LEU A 397 40.64 -17.74 0.66
C LEU A 397 41.41 -19.04 0.88
N ASP A 398 42.40 -19.04 1.77
CA ASP A 398 43.16 -20.25 2.09
C ASP A 398 42.43 -21.01 3.22
N VAL A 399 41.89 -22.18 2.89
CA VAL A 399 41.17 -23.06 3.83
C VAL A 399 42.16 -24.08 4.36
N PHE A 400 42.83 -23.78 5.47
CA PHE A 400 43.69 -24.74 6.16
C PHE A 400 42.84 -25.74 6.95
N ASP A 401 43.02 -27.03 6.69
CA ASP A 401 42.41 -28.10 7.48
C ASP A 401 43.03 -28.10 8.89
N GLY A 402 42.21 -27.77 9.90
CA GLY A 402 42.56 -27.90 11.32
C GLY A 402 42.94 -26.61 12.07
N SER A 403 43.10 -25.46 11.40
CA SER A 403 43.23 -24.16 12.08
C SER A 403 41.95 -23.34 12.01
N SER A 404 41.61 -22.67 13.11
CA SER A 404 40.52 -21.69 13.16
C SER A 404 40.80 -20.48 12.27
N ASP A 405 42.04 -20.17 11.94
CA ASP A 405 42.33 -18.97 11.13
C ASP A 405 42.06 -19.21 9.64
N VAL A 406 41.06 -18.48 9.12
CA VAL A 406 40.79 -18.32 7.68
C VAL A 406 41.31 -16.94 7.28
N ASP A 407 42.30 -16.90 6.39
CA ASP A 407 42.84 -15.64 5.85
C ASP A 407 42.24 -15.37 4.45
N ILE A 408 41.90 -14.11 4.19
CA ILE A 408 41.41 -13.65 2.89
C ILE A 408 42.40 -12.67 2.29
N ARG A 409 42.96 -13.02 1.13
CA ARG A 409 43.96 -12.20 0.44
C ARG A 409 43.38 -11.59 -0.81
N GLU A 410 43.45 -10.27 -0.92
CA GLU A 410 43.11 -9.56 -2.15
C GLU A 410 44.16 -9.86 -3.23
N VAL A 411 43.71 -10.39 -4.37
CA VAL A 411 44.58 -10.75 -5.51
C VAL A 411 44.60 -9.61 -6.53
N VAL A 412 43.41 -9.13 -6.93
CA VAL A 412 43.24 -8.10 -7.96
C VAL A 412 42.01 -7.24 -7.64
N THR A 413 42.10 -5.94 -7.91
CA THR A 413 40.96 -5.02 -7.94
C THR A 413 40.92 -4.30 -9.29
N VAL A 414 39.78 -4.37 -9.97
CA VAL A 414 39.50 -3.65 -11.22
C VAL A 414 38.35 -2.68 -10.97
N ARG A 415 38.60 -1.39 -11.22
CA ARG A 415 37.56 -0.36 -11.17
C ARG A 415 37.10 -0.04 -12.58
N SER A 416 35.80 -0.07 -12.79
CA SER A 416 35.23 0.31 -14.08
C SER A 416 35.46 1.79 -14.37
N ASP A 417 35.77 2.13 -15.62
CA ASP A 417 35.85 3.51 -16.09
C ASP A 417 34.45 4.17 -16.11
N HIS A 418 33.39 3.35 -16.17
CA HIS A 418 32.01 3.80 -16.10
C HIS A 418 31.51 3.78 -14.65
N GLN A 419 31.75 4.89 -13.95
CA GLN A 419 31.29 5.09 -12.57
C GLN A 419 29.80 5.36 -12.55
N ALA A 420 29.04 4.37 -12.10
CA ALA A 420 27.61 4.47 -11.86
C ALA A 420 27.27 3.72 -10.57
N VAL A 421 26.27 4.24 -9.83
CA VAL A 421 25.72 3.53 -8.68
C VAL A 421 24.93 2.33 -9.18
N ILE A 422 25.34 1.15 -8.74
CA ILE A 422 24.74 -0.12 -9.14
C ILE A 422 23.49 -0.38 -8.31
N MET A 423 22.39 -0.71 -9.00
CA MET A 423 21.13 -1.16 -8.38
C MET A 423 21.00 -2.67 -8.34
N TYR A 424 21.42 -3.36 -9.39
CA TYR A 424 21.40 -4.82 -9.47
C TYR A 424 22.57 -5.34 -10.28
N SER A 425 22.99 -6.58 -10.04
CA SER A 425 24.11 -7.16 -10.78
C SER A 425 24.03 -8.68 -10.86
N VAL A 426 24.53 -9.22 -11.96
CA VAL A 426 24.77 -10.64 -12.18
C VAL A 426 26.24 -10.84 -12.50
N LEU A 427 26.87 -11.78 -11.80
CA LEU A 427 28.22 -12.24 -12.05
C LEU A 427 28.11 -13.61 -12.70
N ASP A 428 28.69 -13.76 -13.90
CA ASP A 428 28.56 -14.95 -14.73
C ASP A 428 29.93 -15.43 -15.19
N GLY A 429 30.22 -16.72 -15.04
CA GLY A 429 31.47 -17.36 -15.45
C GLY A 429 32.16 -18.18 -14.35
N ASP A 430 33.01 -19.11 -14.78
CA ASP A 430 33.64 -20.12 -13.89
C ASP A 430 35.05 -19.76 -13.42
N SER A 431 35.64 -18.68 -13.95
CA SER A 431 36.98 -18.21 -13.62
C SER A 431 37.10 -16.71 -13.79
N TRP A 432 38.16 -16.10 -13.24
CA TRP A 432 38.45 -14.67 -13.43
C TRP A 432 38.54 -14.27 -14.91
N ASN A 433 39.14 -15.12 -15.75
CA ASN A 433 39.34 -14.83 -17.17
C ASN A 433 38.04 -14.93 -18.00
N THR A 434 37.08 -15.71 -17.52
CA THR A 434 35.77 -15.89 -18.17
C THR A 434 34.67 -15.06 -17.51
N LEU A 435 34.98 -14.36 -16.42
CA LEU A 435 34.01 -13.58 -15.67
C LEU A 435 33.44 -12.44 -16.51
N ARG A 436 32.12 -12.49 -16.70
CA ARG A 436 31.28 -11.44 -17.25
C ARG A 436 30.48 -10.80 -16.11
N THR A 437 30.52 -9.48 -16.05
CA THR A 437 29.71 -8.71 -15.09
C THR A 437 28.62 -7.97 -15.85
N VAL A 438 27.36 -8.23 -15.51
CA VAL A 438 26.21 -7.51 -16.03
C VAL A 438 25.60 -6.70 -14.91
N VAL A 439 25.57 -5.38 -15.08
CA VAL A 439 25.29 -4.42 -14.02
C VAL A 439 24.17 -3.48 -14.44
N GLY A 440 23.11 -3.42 -13.65
CA GLY A 440 22.01 -2.47 -13.82
C GLY A 440 22.20 -1.24 -12.95
N THR A 441 22.03 -0.06 -13.52
CA THR A 441 22.31 1.22 -12.84
C THR A 441 21.03 1.91 -12.36
N ILE A 442 21.19 2.91 -11.48
CA ILE A 442 20.12 3.82 -11.07
C ILE A 442 19.50 4.62 -12.24
N VAL A 443 20.22 4.81 -13.34
CA VAL A 443 19.76 5.59 -14.50
C VAL A 443 19.12 4.74 -15.60
N GLY A 444 19.00 3.43 -15.39
CA GLY A 444 18.39 2.50 -16.36
C GLY A 444 19.34 1.95 -17.43
N ASP A 445 20.62 2.30 -17.38
CA ASP A 445 21.65 1.69 -18.23
C ASP A 445 22.00 0.29 -17.70
N ILE A 446 22.20 -0.66 -18.62
CA ILE A 446 22.74 -2.00 -18.32
C ILE A 446 24.15 -2.10 -18.91
N ILE A 447 25.13 -2.35 -18.05
CA ILE A 447 26.55 -2.36 -18.41
C ILE A 447 27.05 -3.80 -18.40
N ILE A 448 27.63 -4.23 -19.52
CA ILE A 448 28.26 -5.55 -19.67
C ILE A 448 29.76 -5.35 -19.75
N SER A 449 30.53 -5.98 -18.86
CA SER A 449 31.99 -5.85 -18.81
C SER A 449 32.69 -7.19 -18.58
N TYR A 450 33.98 -7.25 -18.93
CA TYR A 450 34.88 -8.39 -18.67
C TYR A 450 36.09 -7.88 -17.90
N PRO A 451 36.08 -7.91 -16.55
CA PRO A 451 37.08 -7.25 -15.70
C PRO A 451 38.51 -7.73 -15.95
N SER A 452 38.71 -8.97 -16.36
CA SER A 452 40.02 -9.53 -16.71
C SER A 452 40.60 -9.00 -18.03
N LYS A 453 39.76 -8.43 -18.90
CA LYS A 453 40.16 -7.94 -20.24
C LYS A 453 40.36 -6.42 -20.28
N SER A 454 39.46 -5.65 -19.66
CA SER A 454 39.50 -4.18 -19.65
C SER A 454 38.72 -3.60 -18.47
N SER A 455 39.10 -2.39 -18.05
CA SER A 455 38.33 -1.52 -17.15
C SER A 455 37.14 -0.85 -17.84
N SER A 456 37.18 -0.75 -19.17
CA SER A 456 36.11 -0.14 -19.96
C SER A 456 34.95 -1.11 -20.18
N PRO A 457 33.69 -0.65 -20.16
CA PRO A 457 32.55 -1.50 -20.45
C PRO A 457 32.62 -2.02 -21.89
N PHE A 458 32.21 -3.27 -22.09
CA PHE A 458 32.16 -3.90 -23.41
C PHE A 458 30.89 -3.46 -24.17
N HIS A 459 29.74 -3.46 -23.48
CA HIS A 459 28.49 -2.91 -23.98
C HIS A 459 27.76 -2.09 -22.91
N VAL A 460 27.02 -1.08 -23.34
CA VAL A 460 26.08 -0.32 -22.51
C VAL A 460 24.73 -0.30 -23.22
N LEU A 461 23.77 -1.02 -22.67
CA LEU A 461 22.42 -1.15 -23.21
C LEU A 461 21.53 -0.05 -22.63
N LYS A 462 20.82 0.67 -23.50
CA LYS A 462 19.94 1.79 -23.13
C LYS A 462 18.57 1.60 -23.78
N HIS A 463 17.54 1.32 -22.99
CA HIS A 463 16.17 1.22 -23.49
C HIS A 463 15.14 1.68 -22.46
N HIS A 464 15.38 1.41 -21.18
CA HIS A 464 14.56 1.87 -20.05
C HIS A 464 14.54 3.42 -20.00
N THR A 465 13.63 4.03 -20.76
CA THR A 465 13.44 5.48 -20.85
C THR A 465 12.01 5.81 -20.43
N VAL A 466 11.86 6.59 -19.35
CA VAL A 466 10.54 6.92 -18.80
C VAL A 466 9.76 7.77 -19.78
N ARG A 467 8.73 7.20 -20.43
CA ARG A 467 7.94 7.88 -21.47
C ARG A 467 6.96 8.95 -20.95
N ASN A 468 6.85 9.22 -19.64
CA ASN A 468 5.65 9.88 -19.10
C ASN A 468 5.81 11.00 -18.06
N LEU A 469 6.95 11.69 -17.92
CA LEU A 469 7.04 12.91 -17.11
C LEU A 469 7.79 14.04 -17.83
N ARG A 470 7.12 15.18 -18.01
CA ARG A 470 7.61 16.41 -18.69
C ARG A 470 8.69 17.17 -17.93
N SER A 471 9.47 16.49 -17.10
CA SER A 471 10.52 17.11 -16.29
C SER A 471 11.59 16.06 -16.02
N PHE A 472 12.69 16.15 -16.78
CA PHE A 472 13.91 15.34 -16.76
C PHE A 472 13.90 14.02 -17.56
N PRO A 473 14.89 13.79 -18.45
CA PRO A 473 15.10 12.53 -19.14
C PRO A 473 15.83 11.56 -18.20
N GLU A 474 15.12 11.01 -17.21
CA GLU A 474 15.68 10.02 -16.29
C GLU A 474 15.16 8.63 -16.67
N GLY A 475 16.07 7.68 -16.94
CA GLY A 475 15.74 6.29 -17.23
C GLY A 475 15.27 5.54 -15.98
N GLY A 476 14.50 4.47 -16.16
CA GLY A 476 13.95 3.68 -15.05
C GLY A 476 15.03 2.84 -14.37
N MET A 477 15.09 2.84 -13.02
CA MET A 477 16.07 2.06 -12.25
C MET A 477 15.96 0.57 -12.55
N ILE A 478 17.08 -0.13 -12.72
CA ILE A 478 17.11 -1.58 -12.92
C ILE A 478 17.04 -2.30 -11.58
N PHE A 479 15.96 -3.06 -11.35
CA PHE A 479 15.75 -3.79 -10.09
C PHE A 479 16.12 -5.28 -10.17
N GLY A 480 16.29 -5.84 -11.37
CA GLY A 480 16.59 -7.25 -11.54
C GLY A 480 17.10 -7.57 -12.92
N LEU A 481 18.01 -8.52 -12.96
CA LEU A 481 18.63 -9.03 -14.18
C LEU A 481 18.69 -10.55 -14.09
N LEU A 482 18.39 -11.23 -15.20
CA LEU A 482 18.48 -12.68 -15.31
C LEU A 482 19.12 -13.05 -16.64
N ILE A 483 20.20 -13.83 -16.60
CA ILE A 483 20.80 -14.44 -17.78
C ILE A 483 20.25 -15.85 -17.90
N LYS A 484 19.69 -16.18 -19.06
CA LYS A 484 19.21 -17.52 -19.39
C LYS A 484 19.61 -17.87 -20.81
N CYS A 485 20.45 -18.89 -20.95
CA CYS A 485 21.09 -19.22 -22.22
C CYS A 485 21.83 -18.00 -22.80
N ASN A 486 21.43 -17.53 -23.98
CA ASN A 486 21.98 -16.35 -24.67
C ASN A 486 21.11 -15.09 -24.53
N LEU A 487 20.08 -15.15 -23.69
CA LEU A 487 19.16 -14.05 -23.45
C LEU A 487 19.44 -13.41 -22.10
N LEU A 488 19.32 -12.09 -22.07
CA LEU A 488 19.29 -11.31 -20.85
C LEU A 488 17.87 -10.76 -20.67
N PHE A 489 17.34 -10.87 -19.47
CA PHE A 489 16.08 -10.26 -19.08
C PHE A 489 16.35 -9.16 -18.04
N SER A 490 15.68 -8.02 -18.18
CA SER A 490 15.77 -6.92 -17.22
C SER A 490 14.41 -6.43 -16.79
N ILE A 491 14.29 -6.13 -15.49
CA ILE A 491 13.11 -5.51 -14.89
C ILE A 491 13.46 -4.13 -14.32
N SER A 492 12.54 -3.19 -14.46
CA SER A 492 12.77 -1.76 -14.16
C SER A 492 11.60 -1.10 -13.43
N ASP A 493 11.86 0.06 -12.83
CA ASP A 493 10.83 0.93 -12.22
C ASP A 493 9.70 1.32 -13.20
N ASP A 494 9.99 1.35 -14.50
CA ASP A 494 9.00 1.61 -15.55
C ASP A 494 7.89 0.53 -15.67
N ARG A 495 8.04 -0.58 -14.92
CA ARG A 495 7.13 -1.75 -14.85
C ARG A 495 7.25 -2.71 -16.04
N SER A 496 8.25 -2.50 -16.88
CA SER A 496 8.55 -3.36 -18.02
C SER A 496 9.44 -4.55 -17.64
N LEU A 497 9.27 -5.62 -18.42
CA LEU A 497 10.22 -6.70 -18.57
C LEU A 497 10.76 -6.64 -20.00
N ASN A 498 12.07 -6.40 -20.13
CA ASN A 498 12.76 -6.33 -21.42
C ASN A 498 13.61 -7.57 -21.66
N MET A 499 13.66 -8.00 -22.91
CA MET A 499 14.45 -9.13 -23.39
C MET A 499 15.55 -8.64 -24.34
N TRP A 500 16.76 -9.13 -24.15
CA TRP A 500 17.95 -8.69 -24.88
C TRP A 500 18.76 -9.90 -25.38
N SER A 501 19.40 -9.74 -26.54
CA SER A 501 20.39 -10.71 -27.05
C SER A 501 21.77 -10.37 -26.51
N LEU A 502 22.45 -11.34 -25.90
CA LEU A 502 23.82 -11.15 -25.40
C LEU A 502 24.87 -11.16 -26.52
N ASP A 503 24.63 -11.87 -27.61
CA ASP A 503 25.54 -11.90 -28.77
C ASP A 503 25.53 -10.60 -29.56
N SER A 504 24.33 -10.06 -29.83
CA SER A 504 24.19 -8.84 -30.64
C SER A 504 24.12 -7.56 -29.81
N ALA A 505 23.98 -7.68 -28.49
CA ALA A 505 23.74 -6.56 -27.58
C ALA A 505 22.53 -5.69 -27.97
N CYS A 506 21.52 -6.32 -28.60
CA CYS A 506 20.32 -5.65 -29.08
C CYS A 506 19.10 -5.98 -28.21
N HIS A 507 18.20 -5.02 -28.10
CA HIS A 507 16.85 -5.23 -27.56
C HIS A 507 16.03 -6.10 -28.50
N LEU A 508 15.32 -7.10 -27.95
CA LEU A 508 14.50 -8.03 -28.71
C LEU A 508 13.01 -7.73 -28.54
N ASP A 509 12.52 -7.67 -27.31
CA ASP A 509 11.09 -7.48 -27.01
C ASP A 509 10.85 -6.89 -25.62
N GLU A 510 9.69 -6.25 -25.44
CA GLU A 510 9.26 -5.57 -24.21
C GLU A 510 7.84 -6.01 -23.85
N CYS A 511 7.58 -6.30 -22.57
CA CYS A 511 6.23 -6.55 -22.09
C CYS A 511 5.96 -5.91 -20.72
N CYS A 512 4.69 -5.59 -20.47
CA CYS A 512 4.21 -5.03 -19.21
C CYS A 512 3.11 -5.93 -18.64
N GLY A 513 3.10 -6.12 -17.32
CA GLY A 513 2.13 -7.00 -16.64
C GLY A 513 1.91 -6.63 -15.19
N HIS A 514 2.96 -6.20 -14.49
CA HIS A 514 2.81 -5.66 -13.15
C HIS A 514 2.11 -4.30 -13.16
N SER A 515 1.26 -4.07 -12.17
CA SER A 515 0.59 -2.78 -11.95
C SER A 515 1.52 -1.74 -11.32
N THR A 516 2.59 -2.22 -10.67
CA THR A 516 3.61 -1.44 -9.96
C THR A 516 5.01 -2.03 -10.23
N ARG A 517 6.04 -1.52 -9.55
CA ARG A 517 7.44 -1.90 -9.76
C ARG A 517 7.71 -3.39 -9.55
N PRO A 518 8.28 -4.11 -10.52
CA PRO A 518 8.89 -5.42 -10.30
C PRO A 518 10.21 -5.28 -9.51
N PHE A 519 10.45 -6.18 -8.55
CA PHE A 519 11.65 -6.19 -7.70
C PHE A 519 12.45 -7.48 -7.76
N SER A 520 11.86 -8.57 -8.25
CA SER A 520 12.54 -9.86 -8.34
C SER A 520 12.24 -10.53 -9.67
N ILE A 521 13.24 -11.22 -10.19
CA ILE A 521 13.17 -12.04 -11.40
C ILE A 521 13.82 -13.38 -11.10
N CYS A 522 13.26 -14.47 -11.63
CA CYS A 522 13.78 -15.82 -11.44
C CYS A 522 13.60 -16.66 -12.69
N ASP A 523 14.55 -17.56 -12.87
CA ASP A 523 14.45 -18.60 -13.88
C ASP A 523 13.30 -19.56 -13.56
N GLY A 524 12.66 -20.08 -14.61
CA GLY A 524 11.65 -21.13 -14.58
C GLY A 524 11.99 -22.26 -15.55
N PRO A 525 11.15 -23.30 -15.65
CA PRO A 525 11.45 -24.44 -16.51
C PRO A 525 11.29 -24.08 -18.00
N ARG A 526 12.13 -24.69 -18.85
CA ARG A 526 12.14 -24.49 -20.31
C ARG A 526 12.16 -23.00 -20.70
N ASN A 527 11.04 -22.47 -21.18
CA ASN A 527 10.92 -21.12 -21.74
C ASN A 527 10.09 -20.19 -20.85
N VAL A 528 10.13 -20.39 -19.53
CA VAL A 528 9.41 -19.57 -18.56
C VAL A 528 10.36 -18.72 -17.73
N VAL A 529 9.92 -17.51 -17.42
CA VAL A 529 10.55 -16.60 -16.44
C VAL A 529 9.46 -16.13 -15.46
N PHE A 530 9.84 -15.98 -14.20
CA PHE A 530 8.96 -15.43 -13.16
C PHE A 530 9.43 -14.04 -12.76
N THR A 531 8.49 -13.11 -12.56
CA THR A 531 8.78 -11.82 -11.93
C THR A 531 7.82 -11.54 -10.78
N GLY A 532 8.29 -10.79 -9.80
CA GLY A 532 7.58 -10.47 -8.56
C GLY A 532 7.64 -8.98 -8.31
N GLY A 533 6.51 -8.40 -7.89
CA GLY A 533 6.36 -6.95 -7.81
C GLY A 533 5.91 -6.41 -6.46
N GLN A 534 5.91 -5.08 -6.38
CA GLN A 534 5.36 -4.29 -5.27
C GLN A 534 3.85 -4.49 -5.10
N ASP A 535 3.17 -4.93 -6.16
CA ASP A 535 1.74 -5.26 -6.16
C ASP A 535 1.44 -6.62 -5.53
N GLY A 536 2.44 -7.28 -4.94
CA GLY A 536 2.31 -8.58 -4.31
C GLY A 536 1.85 -9.67 -5.26
N SER A 537 2.12 -9.48 -6.55
CA SER A 537 1.74 -10.42 -7.61
C SER A 537 2.97 -11.06 -8.24
N ILE A 538 2.80 -12.28 -8.75
CA ILE A 538 3.81 -13.00 -9.53
C ILE A 538 3.31 -13.02 -10.98
N CYS A 539 4.10 -12.49 -11.89
CA CYS A 539 3.86 -12.65 -13.32
C CYS A 539 4.66 -13.86 -13.83
N MET A 540 3.99 -14.71 -14.60
CA MET A 540 4.59 -15.82 -15.33
C MET A 540 4.70 -15.43 -16.80
N TRP A 541 5.91 -15.46 -17.34
CA TRP A 541 6.19 -15.05 -18.71
C TRP A 541 6.61 -16.24 -19.53
N LEU A 542 6.01 -16.40 -20.70
CA LEU A 542 6.48 -17.32 -21.73
C LEU A 542 7.35 -16.53 -22.69
N PHE A 543 8.55 -17.03 -22.99
CA PHE A 543 9.44 -16.42 -23.97
C PHE A 543 9.80 -17.40 -25.09
N SER A 544 10.33 -16.86 -26.17
CA SER A 544 11.01 -17.60 -27.23
C SER A 544 12.27 -16.84 -27.62
N GLU A 545 12.91 -17.20 -28.73
CA GLU A 545 14.10 -16.50 -29.21
C GLU A 545 13.83 -15.02 -29.56
N SER A 546 12.58 -14.66 -29.87
CA SER A 546 12.24 -13.33 -30.40
C SER A 546 11.06 -12.62 -29.72
N PHE A 547 10.35 -13.27 -28.80
CA PHE A 547 9.19 -12.65 -28.14
C PHE A 547 9.09 -13.03 -26.67
N ILE A 548 8.36 -12.20 -25.91
CA ILE A 548 7.94 -12.47 -24.55
C ILE A 548 6.47 -12.10 -24.34
N SER A 549 5.71 -12.93 -23.62
CA SER A 549 4.29 -12.70 -23.35
C SER A 549 3.88 -13.13 -21.95
N LEU A 550 2.90 -12.43 -21.38
CA LEU A 550 2.34 -12.77 -20.07
C LEU A 550 1.44 -14.00 -20.19
N LEU A 551 1.82 -15.09 -19.53
CA LEU A 551 1.03 -16.32 -19.47
C LEU A 551 -0.02 -16.26 -18.35
N LYS A 552 0.39 -15.85 -17.15
CA LYS A 552 -0.48 -15.83 -15.96
C LYS A 552 -0.05 -14.76 -14.98
N LEU A 553 -1.03 -14.12 -14.35
CA LEU A 553 -0.84 -13.23 -13.21
C LEU A 553 -1.38 -13.92 -11.95
N ILE A 554 -0.55 -14.04 -10.92
CA ILE A 554 -0.90 -14.71 -9.65
C ILE A 554 -0.87 -13.67 -8.53
N HIS A 555 -2.02 -13.41 -7.91
CA HIS A 555 -2.14 -12.48 -6.81
C HIS A 555 -1.90 -13.20 -5.47
N THR A 556 -0.72 -13.04 -4.89
CA THR A 556 -0.37 -13.70 -3.62
C THR A 556 -1.00 -12.98 -2.42
N GLY A 557 -1.02 -11.64 -2.44
CA GLY A 557 -1.50 -10.82 -1.32
C GLY A 557 -0.63 -10.90 -0.06
N CYS A 558 0.62 -11.33 -0.19
CA CYS A 558 1.53 -11.59 0.92
C CYS A 558 2.58 -10.47 1.16
N GLY A 559 2.46 -9.34 0.46
CA GLY A 559 3.41 -8.23 0.51
C GLY A 559 4.29 -8.13 -0.74
N VAL A 560 5.30 -7.27 -0.71
CA VAL A 560 6.18 -7.03 -1.86
C VAL A 560 7.11 -8.22 -2.05
N ILE A 561 7.13 -8.82 -3.24
CA ILE A 561 7.96 -9.99 -3.50
C ILE A 561 9.40 -9.53 -3.80
N ARG A 562 10.37 -10.09 -3.07
CA ARG A 562 11.77 -9.65 -3.10
C ARG A 562 12.75 -10.76 -3.44
N SER A 563 12.35 -12.00 -3.28
CA SER A 563 13.20 -13.16 -3.57
C SER A 563 12.38 -14.29 -4.17
N PHE A 564 13.07 -15.10 -4.97
CA PHE A 564 12.52 -16.28 -5.60
C PHE A 564 13.55 -17.39 -5.61
N LEU A 565 13.05 -18.62 -5.65
CA LEU A 565 13.82 -19.80 -5.98
C LEU A 565 12.87 -20.83 -6.61
N PHE A 566 13.09 -21.13 -7.89
CA PHE A 566 12.37 -22.20 -8.56
C PHE A 566 13.14 -23.51 -8.43
N LEU A 567 12.47 -24.56 -7.96
CA LEU A 567 13.00 -25.89 -7.76
C LEU A 567 12.04 -26.93 -8.29
N THR A 568 12.47 -27.68 -9.31
CA THR A 568 11.71 -28.76 -9.96
C THR A 568 10.32 -28.34 -10.43
N ARG A 569 9.34 -28.25 -9.52
CA ARG A 569 7.93 -27.86 -9.75
C ARG A 569 7.41 -26.81 -8.77
N GLU A 570 8.23 -26.35 -7.83
CA GLU A 570 7.83 -25.42 -6.76
C GLU A 570 8.59 -24.09 -6.90
N LEU A 571 7.85 -22.99 -6.85
CA LEU A 571 8.41 -21.64 -6.75
C LEU A 571 8.32 -21.20 -5.30
N PHE A 572 9.46 -21.12 -4.63
CA PHE A 572 9.59 -20.49 -3.33
C PHE A 572 9.75 -18.98 -3.51
N PHE A 573 9.14 -18.20 -2.63
CA PHE A 573 9.28 -16.75 -2.66
C PHE A 573 9.20 -16.12 -1.28
N GLY A 574 9.91 -15.01 -1.14
CA GLY A 574 9.98 -14.21 0.07
C GLY A 574 9.46 -12.80 -0.13
N THR A 575 8.82 -12.24 0.90
CA THR A 575 8.36 -10.85 0.89
C THR A 575 9.08 -9.97 1.89
N ASP A 576 8.98 -8.66 1.68
CA ASP A 576 9.57 -7.62 2.53
C ASP A 576 9.05 -7.60 3.97
N CYS A 577 7.82 -8.05 4.19
CA CYS A 577 7.19 -8.17 5.52
C CYS A 577 7.45 -9.52 6.20
N GLY A 578 8.40 -10.31 5.69
CA GLY A 578 8.85 -11.56 6.29
C GLY A 578 7.98 -12.78 6.00
N PHE A 579 7.06 -12.70 5.03
CA PHE A 579 6.34 -13.87 4.54
C PHE A 579 7.30 -14.77 3.75
N PHE A 580 7.20 -16.09 3.98
CA PHE A 580 7.89 -17.10 3.20
C PHE A 580 6.91 -18.22 2.84
N GLY A 581 6.80 -18.53 1.55
CA GLY A 581 5.88 -19.55 1.06
C GLY A 581 6.27 -20.08 -0.30
N SER A 582 5.43 -20.99 -0.82
CA SER A 582 5.64 -21.61 -2.13
C SER A 582 4.36 -21.80 -2.92
N LEU A 583 4.52 -21.91 -4.24
CA LEU A 583 3.49 -22.29 -5.20
C LEU A 583 3.96 -23.50 -6.00
N THR A 584 3.08 -24.49 -6.18
CA THR A 584 3.38 -25.70 -6.94
C THR A 584 2.77 -25.65 -8.34
N PHE A 585 3.54 -26.07 -9.34
CA PHE A 585 3.16 -26.05 -10.76
C PHE A 585 3.00 -27.48 -11.32
N PRO A 586 2.17 -27.66 -12.36
CA PRO A 586 2.08 -28.92 -13.10
C PRO A 586 3.38 -29.23 -13.84
N GLU A 587 3.56 -30.49 -14.28
CA GLU A 587 4.77 -30.93 -14.99
C GLU A 587 4.96 -30.19 -16.33
N ASN A 588 3.87 -29.98 -17.06
CA ASN A 588 3.84 -29.16 -18.25
C ASN A 588 3.19 -27.81 -17.93
N ILE A 589 3.98 -26.74 -17.91
CA ILE A 589 3.45 -25.39 -17.68
C ILE A 589 2.48 -24.95 -18.80
N GLU A 590 2.62 -25.49 -20.02
CA GLU A 590 1.70 -25.21 -21.13
C GLU A 590 0.25 -25.67 -20.84
N ASP A 591 0.07 -26.68 -19.99
CA ASP A 591 -1.24 -27.18 -19.58
C ASP A 591 -1.90 -26.32 -18.47
N MET A 592 -1.26 -25.21 -18.05
CA MET A 592 -1.75 -24.36 -16.95
C MET A 592 -3.18 -23.88 -17.15
N GLN A 593 -3.57 -23.62 -18.40
CA GLN A 593 -4.91 -23.21 -18.78
C GLN A 593 -5.25 -23.67 -20.19
N THR A 594 -6.36 -24.38 -20.36
CA THR A 594 -6.94 -24.69 -21.66
C THR A 594 -8.33 -24.07 -21.80
N VAL A 595 -8.68 -23.65 -23.01
CA VAL A 595 -9.95 -22.97 -23.30
C VAL A 595 -10.64 -23.68 -24.46
N ASP A 596 -11.84 -24.17 -24.20
CA ASP A 596 -12.67 -24.88 -25.17
C ASP A 596 -14.04 -24.21 -25.33
N VAL A 597 -14.65 -24.35 -26.51
CA VAL A 597 -16.04 -23.95 -26.77
C VAL A 597 -16.89 -25.20 -26.98
N ILE A 598 -17.88 -25.40 -26.10
CA ILE A 598 -18.76 -26.56 -26.15
C ILE A 598 -20.05 -26.22 -26.93
N PHE A 599 -20.45 -27.11 -27.85
CA PHE A 599 -21.68 -27.02 -28.65
C PHE A 599 -21.88 -25.65 -29.34
N PRO A 600 -20.97 -25.23 -30.24
CA PRO A 600 -21.00 -23.90 -30.85
C PRO A 600 -22.25 -23.63 -31.71
N SER A 601 -23.00 -24.68 -32.08
CA SER A 601 -24.19 -24.63 -32.93
C SER A 601 -25.49 -24.32 -32.20
N ILE A 602 -25.51 -24.31 -30.86
CA ILE A 602 -26.73 -24.11 -30.06
C ILE A 602 -26.65 -22.78 -29.32
N SER A 603 -27.73 -22.00 -29.40
CA SER A 603 -27.89 -20.79 -28.58
C SER A 603 -28.26 -21.16 -27.15
N VAL A 604 -27.38 -20.86 -26.20
CA VAL A 604 -27.54 -21.21 -24.78
C VAL A 604 -28.03 -20.02 -23.97
N GLN A 605 -29.16 -20.20 -23.28
CA GLN A 605 -29.68 -19.24 -22.30
C GLN A 605 -29.23 -19.60 -20.87
N SER A 606 -29.31 -20.88 -20.50
CA SER A 606 -28.87 -21.42 -19.21
C SER A 606 -28.45 -22.87 -19.37
N PHE A 607 -27.53 -23.35 -18.54
CA PHE A 607 -27.11 -24.74 -18.57
C PHE A 607 -26.85 -25.29 -17.17
N VAL A 608 -26.82 -26.62 -17.07
CA VAL A 608 -26.38 -27.38 -15.91
C VAL A 608 -25.45 -28.49 -16.41
N ALA A 609 -24.27 -28.59 -15.81
CA ALA A 609 -23.33 -29.68 -16.06
C ALA A 609 -23.53 -30.79 -15.02
N LEU A 610 -23.78 -32.02 -15.47
CA LEU A 610 -23.79 -33.21 -14.60
C LEU A 610 -22.39 -33.82 -14.47
N SER A 611 -21.66 -33.85 -15.59
CA SER A 611 -20.26 -34.25 -15.73
C SER A 611 -19.65 -33.45 -16.88
N GLN A 612 -18.33 -33.57 -17.10
CA GLN A 612 -17.63 -32.92 -18.22
C GLN A 612 -18.16 -33.33 -19.61
N GLN A 613 -18.99 -34.36 -19.70
CA GLN A 613 -19.50 -34.91 -20.94
C GLN A 613 -21.02 -34.82 -21.06
N CYS A 614 -21.72 -34.47 -19.98
CA CYS A 614 -23.18 -34.51 -19.89
C CYS A 614 -23.75 -33.17 -19.44
N TYR A 615 -24.51 -32.51 -20.34
CA TYR A 615 -25.10 -31.19 -20.10
C TYR A 615 -26.61 -31.19 -20.30
N TYR A 616 -27.29 -30.39 -19.49
CA TYR A 616 -28.67 -29.98 -19.75
C TYR A 616 -28.66 -28.52 -20.14
N ILE A 617 -29.11 -28.22 -21.36
CA ILE A 617 -29.01 -26.90 -21.98
C ILE A 617 -30.42 -26.40 -22.28
N LEU A 618 -30.73 -25.21 -21.79
CA LEU A 618 -31.96 -24.48 -22.06
C LEU A 618 -31.64 -23.36 -23.05
N ASN A 619 -32.28 -23.38 -24.22
CA ASN A 619 -32.09 -22.34 -25.24
C ASN A 619 -33.06 -21.16 -25.05
N LEU A 620 -32.83 -20.07 -25.80
CA LEU A 620 -33.67 -18.87 -25.76
C LEU A 620 -35.12 -19.11 -26.22
N GLN A 621 -35.37 -20.19 -26.96
CA GLN A 621 -36.69 -20.61 -27.42
C GLN A 621 -37.43 -21.50 -26.39
N GLY A 622 -36.87 -21.72 -25.19
CA GLY A 622 -37.50 -22.51 -24.13
C GLY A 622 -37.46 -24.03 -24.36
N ILE A 623 -36.54 -24.53 -25.18
CA ILE A 623 -36.29 -25.96 -25.39
C ILE A 623 -35.18 -26.42 -24.46
N LEU A 624 -35.43 -27.51 -23.74
CA LEU A 624 -34.45 -28.18 -22.91
C LEU A 624 -33.86 -29.38 -23.66
N TYR A 625 -32.55 -29.36 -23.84
CA TYR A 625 -31.77 -30.44 -24.41
C TYR A 625 -30.99 -31.17 -23.32
N ALA A 626 -30.90 -32.50 -23.42
CA ALA A 626 -29.86 -33.29 -22.77
C ALA A 626 -28.81 -33.67 -23.81
N THR A 627 -27.56 -33.37 -23.49
CA THR A 627 -26.43 -33.57 -24.38
C THR A 627 -25.45 -34.54 -23.72
N ASN A 628 -24.97 -35.49 -24.50
CA ASN A 628 -23.79 -36.30 -24.18
C ASN A 628 -22.75 -36.05 -25.30
N THR A 629 -21.51 -36.53 -25.15
CA THR A 629 -20.39 -36.34 -26.10
C THR A 629 -20.72 -36.54 -27.59
N VAL A 630 -21.73 -37.35 -27.93
CA VAL A 630 -22.07 -37.71 -29.31
C VAL A 630 -23.50 -37.31 -29.73
N SER A 631 -24.41 -36.98 -28.80
CA SER A 631 -25.85 -36.85 -29.12
C SER A 631 -26.54 -35.68 -28.42
N LEU A 632 -27.37 -34.96 -29.16
CA LEU A 632 -28.25 -33.90 -28.67
C LEU A 632 -29.71 -34.38 -28.64
N ASN A 633 -30.28 -34.58 -27.45
CA ASN A 633 -31.65 -35.06 -27.28
C ASN A 633 -32.57 -33.95 -26.75
N LYS A 634 -33.63 -33.62 -27.47
CA LYS A 634 -34.69 -32.73 -26.97
C LYS A 634 -35.53 -33.48 -25.92
N ILE A 635 -35.63 -32.93 -24.70
CA ILE A 635 -36.44 -33.52 -23.62
C ILE A 635 -37.82 -32.88 -23.57
N LEU A 636 -37.86 -31.55 -23.53
CA LEU A 636 -39.08 -30.78 -23.28
C LEU A 636 -39.01 -29.41 -23.97
N GLN A 637 -40.17 -28.84 -24.27
CA GLN A 637 -40.32 -27.48 -24.76
C GLN A 637 -41.36 -26.74 -23.92
N CYS A 638 -40.97 -25.61 -23.35
CA CYS A 638 -41.83 -24.72 -22.59
C CYS A 638 -42.16 -23.45 -23.38
N ARG A 639 -43.13 -22.67 -22.91
CA ARG A 639 -43.58 -21.44 -23.60
C ARG A 639 -42.62 -20.26 -23.41
N SER A 640 -42.07 -20.13 -22.21
CA SER A 640 -41.11 -19.09 -21.86
C SER A 640 -40.40 -19.50 -20.57
N ALA A 641 -39.11 -19.77 -20.67
CA ALA A 641 -38.31 -20.11 -19.49
C ALA A 641 -37.65 -18.86 -18.92
N ARG A 642 -37.70 -18.71 -17.59
CA ARG A 642 -36.97 -17.61 -16.93
C ARG A 642 -35.47 -17.84 -17.04
N SER A 643 -34.73 -16.76 -17.26
CA SER A 643 -33.27 -16.78 -17.21
C SER A 643 -32.78 -17.21 -15.82
N ASN A 644 -31.71 -18.02 -15.79
CA ASN A 644 -31.09 -18.56 -14.56
C ASN A 644 -32.00 -19.42 -13.66
N SER A 645 -33.13 -19.92 -14.18
CA SER A 645 -34.02 -20.81 -13.41
C SER A 645 -33.56 -22.27 -13.36
N LEU A 646 -32.68 -22.70 -14.27
CA LEU A 646 -32.24 -24.10 -14.34
C LEU A 646 -31.25 -24.41 -13.21
N LYS A 647 -31.64 -25.26 -12.25
CA LYS A 647 -30.82 -25.66 -11.08
C LYS A 647 -30.77 -27.18 -10.89
N LEU A 648 -29.60 -27.69 -10.55
CA LEU A 648 -29.35 -29.09 -10.20
C LEU A 648 -29.62 -29.34 -8.72
N SER A 649 -30.22 -30.48 -8.38
CA SER A 649 -30.40 -30.89 -6.99
C SER A 649 -29.07 -31.25 -6.33
N PRO A 650 -28.93 -31.11 -4.99
CA PRO A 650 -27.70 -31.49 -4.28
C PRO A 650 -27.31 -32.96 -4.49
N CYS A 651 -28.29 -33.86 -4.57
CA CYS A 651 -28.08 -35.27 -4.88
C CYS A 651 -27.79 -35.57 -6.36
N ARG A 652 -27.76 -34.54 -7.22
CA ARG A 652 -27.56 -34.61 -8.68
C ARG A 652 -28.55 -35.51 -9.46
N LYS A 653 -29.61 -36.00 -8.81
CA LYS A 653 -30.64 -36.86 -9.42
C LYS A 653 -31.78 -36.10 -10.09
N TYR A 654 -31.96 -34.82 -9.76
CA TYR A 654 -33.08 -34.02 -10.24
C TYR A 654 -32.62 -32.66 -10.77
N ILE A 655 -33.28 -32.18 -11.82
CA ILE A 655 -33.08 -30.85 -12.40
C ILE A 655 -34.41 -30.11 -12.34
N ALA A 656 -34.39 -28.87 -11.84
CA ALA A 656 -35.57 -28.03 -11.76
C ALA A 656 -35.40 -26.73 -12.54
N PHE A 657 -36.47 -26.25 -13.16
CA PHE A 657 -36.55 -24.90 -13.74
C PHE A 657 -37.99 -24.40 -13.73
N SER A 658 -38.20 -23.11 -13.94
CA SER A 658 -39.54 -22.50 -13.84
C SER A 658 -39.91 -21.64 -15.05
N GLU A 659 -41.17 -21.72 -15.44
CA GLU A 659 -41.89 -20.67 -16.18
C GLU A 659 -42.37 -19.60 -15.19
N ASP A 660 -43.34 -18.76 -15.58
CA ASP A 660 -43.91 -17.76 -14.67
C ASP A 660 -44.64 -18.37 -13.47
N ARG A 661 -45.43 -19.43 -13.65
CA ARG A 661 -46.21 -20.09 -12.58
C ARG A 661 -46.05 -21.60 -12.50
N LYS A 662 -45.26 -22.19 -13.39
CA LYS A 662 -45.04 -23.64 -13.46
C LYS A 662 -43.60 -23.97 -13.11
N LEU A 663 -43.42 -24.85 -12.13
CA LEU A 663 -42.16 -25.48 -11.81
C LEU A 663 -42.09 -26.82 -12.56
N HIS A 664 -41.02 -27.05 -13.30
CA HIS A 664 -40.71 -28.32 -13.95
C HIS A 664 -39.59 -29.00 -13.19
N VAL A 665 -39.74 -30.29 -12.88
CA VAL A 665 -38.69 -31.13 -12.26
C VAL A 665 -38.48 -32.37 -13.11
N ILE A 666 -37.22 -32.69 -13.37
CA ILE A 666 -36.79 -33.76 -14.28
C ILE A 666 -35.86 -34.68 -13.53
N ARG A 667 -36.17 -35.98 -13.51
CA ARG A 667 -35.27 -37.00 -12.99
C ARG A 667 -34.20 -37.35 -14.03
N VAL A 668 -32.94 -37.29 -13.64
CA VAL A 668 -31.78 -37.44 -14.55
C VAL A 668 -31.69 -38.86 -15.12
N GLU A 669 -31.91 -39.88 -14.28
CA GLU A 669 -31.74 -41.30 -14.63
C GLU A 669 -32.65 -41.76 -15.79
N ASN A 670 -33.95 -41.44 -15.72
CA ASN A 670 -34.96 -41.90 -16.68
C ASN A 670 -35.61 -40.77 -17.48
N ARG A 671 -35.15 -39.52 -17.31
CA ARG A 671 -35.70 -38.31 -17.95
C ARG A 671 -37.21 -38.10 -17.70
N LYS A 672 -37.76 -38.68 -16.63
CA LYS A 672 -39.17 -38.49 -16.24
C LYS A 672 -39.38 -37.04 -15.81
N CYS A 673 -40.40 -36.40 -16.37
CA CYS A 673 -40.74 -35.01 -16.10
C CYS A 673 -42.01 -34.94 -15.23
N ALA A 674 -42.00 -34.07 -14.22
CA ALA A 674 -43.17 -33.71 -13.43
C ALA A 674 -43.27 -32.18 -13.35
N PHE A 675 -44.49 -31.66 -13.13
CA PHE A 675 -44.70 -30.23 -12.97
C PHE A 675 -45.58 -29.90 -11.77
N PHE A 676 -45.33 -28.74 -11.18
CA PHE A 676 -46.11 -28.17 -10.08
C PHE A 676 -46.55 -26.75 -10.45
N CYS A 677 -47.82 -26.42 -10.19
CA CYS A 677 -48.39 -25.10 -10.47
C CYS A 677 -48.43 -24.26 -9.19
N ALA A 678 -47.68 -23.16 -9.16
CA ALA A 678 -47.69 -22.22 -8.05
C ALA A 678 -48.92 -21.30 -8.09
N VAL A 679 -49.33 -20.82 -6.92
CA VAL A 679 -50.48 -19.92 -6.73
C VAL A 679 -50.22 -18.53 -7.33
N ASP A 680 -48.95 -18.12 -7.43
CA ASP A 680 -48.53 -16.81 -7.94
C ASP A 680 -47.22 -16.93 -8.74
N GLN A 681 -46.72 -15.81 -9.28
CA GLN A 681 -45.50 -15.77 -10.08
C GLN A 681 -44.27 -16.22 -9.27
N ILE A 682 -43.54 -17.21 -9.81
CA ILE A 682 -42.29 -17.74 -9.26
C ILE A 682 -41.16 -16.79 -9.64
N LEU A 683 -40.52 -16.19 -8.64
CA LEU A 683 -39.41 -15.26 -8.82
C LEU A 683 -38.05 -15.97 -8.84
N ASP A 684 -37.86 -16.96 -7.96
CA ASP A 684 -36.65 -17.77 -7.86
C ASP A 684 -36.99 -19.11 -7.19
N LEU A 685 -36.09 -20.08 -7.31
CA LEU A 685 -36.23 -21.43 -6.75
C LEU A 685 -34.93 -21.87 -6.09
N PHE A 686 -34.98 -22.50 -4.92
CA PHE A 686 -33.79 -22.98 -4.23
C PHE A 686 -33.96 -24.41 -3.76
N TRP A 687 -32.90 -25.20 -3.85
CA TRP A 687 -32.88 -26.53 -3.27
C TRP A 687 -32.61 -26.45 -1.78
N ALA A 688 -33.46 -27.11 -1.02
CA ALA A 688 -33.49 -27.21 0.43
C ALA A 688 -33.36 -28.69 0.81
N SER A 689 -32.14 -29.23 0.72
CA SER A 689 -31.89 -30.67 0.78
C SER A 689 -32.68 -31.41 -0.32
N ASN A 690 -33.72 -32.18 0.04
CA ASN A 690 -34.59 -32.89 -0.91
C ASN A 690 -35.85 -32.10 -1.30
N CYS A 691 -36.07 -30.93 -0.69
CA CYS A 691 -37.22 -30.06 -0.96
C CYS A 691 -36.85 -28.91 -1.92
N LEU A 692 -37.85 -28.34 -2.57
CA LEU A 692 -37.76 -27.15 -3.41
C LEU A 692 -38.44 -25.97 -2.72
N PHE A 693 -37.68 -24.93 -2.42
CA PHE A 693 -38.20 -23.68 -1.89
C PHE A 693 -38.50 -22.70 -3.03
N LEU A 694 -39.76 -22.28 -3.13
CA LEU A 694 -40.25 -21.36 -4.16
C LEU A 694 -40.46 -19.96 -3.56
N VAL A 695 -39.81 -18.97 -4.17
CA VAL A 695 -40.01 -17.56 -3.84
C VAL A 695 -41.10 -17.00 -4.73
N LEU A 696 -42.20 -16.56 -4.12
CA LEU A 696 -43.36 -16.03 -4.85
C LEU A 696 -43.47 -14.51 -4.75
N PHE A 697 -44.07 -13.87 -5.75
CA PHE A 697 -44.24 -12.41 -5.79
C PHE A 697 -45.11 -11.86 -4.64
N ASN A 698 -46.14 -12.60 -4.23
CA ASN A 698 -46.99 -12.28 -3.07
C ASN A 698 -46.35 -12.51 -1.69
N PHE A 699 -45.05 -12.85 -1.62
CA PHE A 699 -44.31 -13.15 -0.38
C PHE A 699 -44.80 -14.37 0.43
N LYS A 700 -45.77 -15.15 -0.09
CA LYS A 700 -46.19 -16.43 0.51
C LYS A 700 -45.30 -17.56 -0.01
N ASN A 701 -44.05 -17.58 0.43
CA ASN A 701 -43.07 -18.56 -0.05
C ASN A 701 -43.51 -19.99 0.28
N ILE A 702 -43.23 -20.94 -0.62
CA ILE A 702 -43.71 -22.32 -0.51
C ILE A 702 -42.53 -23.28 -0.47
N LEU A 703 -42.52 -24.17 0.52
CA LEU A 703 -41.64 -25.33 0.53
C LEU A 703 -42.39 -26.52 -0.10
N VAL A 704 -41.83 -27.06 -1.18
CA VAL A 704 -42.43 -28.14 -1.96
C VAL A 704 -41.59 -29.41 -1.80
N HIS A 705 -42.24 -30.50 -1.39
CA HIS A 705 -41.66 -31.83 -1.30
C HIS A 705 -42.23 -32.71 -2.41
N LEU A 706 -41.36 -33.42 -3.11
CA LEU A 706 -41.72 -34.33 -4.20
C LEU A 706 -41.45 -35.76 -3.76
N SER A 707 -42.42 -36.64 -3.92
CA SER A 707 -42.24 -38.08 -3.65
C SER A 707 -41.17 -38.68 -4.58
N GLU A 708 -40.47 -39.74 -4.15
CA GLU A 708 -39.36 -40.33 -4.93
C GLU A 708 -39.79 -40.85 -6.31
N ASP A 709 -41.05 -41.27 -6.43
CA ASP A 709 -41.69 -41.73 -7.66
C ASP A 709 -42.25 -40.59 -8.54
N MET A 710 -42.13 -39.34 -8.07
CA MET A 710 -42.56 -38.11 -8.74
C MET A 710 -44.08 -38.07 -9.03
N SER A 711 -44.89 -38.73 -8.20
CA SER A 711 -46.35 -38.83 -8.37
C SER A 711 -47.12 -37.84 -7.48
N GLU A 712 -46.59 -37.56 -6.29
CA GLU A 712 -47.25 -36.73 -5.27
C GLU A 712 -46.40 -35.53 -4.87
N TRP A 713 -47.09 -34.41 -4.65
CA TRP A 713 -46.51 -33.14 -4.21
C TRP A 713 -47.09 -32.76 -2.86
N MET A 714 -46.26 -32.61 -1.84
CA MET A 714 -46.64 -31.96 -0.59
C MET A 714 -46.11 -30.53 -0.58
N ASN A 715 -46.90 -29.57 -0.10
CA ASN A 715 -46.45 -28.19 0.02
C ASN A 715 -46.79 -27.60 1.39
N HIS A 716 -45.90 -26.75 1.87
CA HIS A 716 -46.07 -25.99 3.11
C HIS A 716 -45.87 -24.50 2.80
N ILE A 717 -46.82 -23.67 3.25
CA ILE A 717 -46.74 -22.22 3.08
C ILE A 717 -45.99 -21.64 4.28
N LEU A 718 -44.93 -20.89 3.99
CA LEU A 718 -44.18 -20.15 4.97
C LEU A 718 -44.76 -18.75 5.10
N GLN A 719 -45.39 -18.44 6.23
CA GLN A 719 -45.92 -17.10 6.50
C GLN A 719 -44.82 -16.23 7.12
N MET A 720 -44.39 -15.20 6.38
CA MET A 720 -43.39 -14.23 6.84
C MET A 720 -44.01 -12.85 6.94
N ASP A 721 -43.83 -12.16 8.07
CA ASP A 721 -44.28 -10.78 8.25
C ASP A 721 -43.34 -9.75 7.58
N LEU A 722 -42.33 -10.23 6.84
CA LEU A 722 -41.32 -9.41 6.17
C LEU A 722 -41.57 -9.37 4.66
N GLN A 723 -41.95 -8.21 4.13
CA GLN A 723 -42.11 -7.97 2.68
C GLN A 723 -40.74 -7.75 1.99
N GLU A 724 -39.86 -8.74 2.06
CA GLU A 724 -38.57 -8.74 1.37
C GLU A 724 -38.42 -9.99 0.50
N ILE A 725 -37.85 -9.83 -0.70
CA ILE A 725 -37.62 -10.96 -1.62
C ILE A 725 -36.43 -11.77 -1.12
N ILE A 726 -36.62 -13.08 -0.95
CA ILE A 726 -35.57 -14.02 -0.59
C ILE A 726 -34.59 -14.20 -1.75
N SER A 727 -33.30 -14.24 -1.43
CA SER A 727 -32.20 -14.37 -2.39
C SER A 727 -31.31 -15.60 -2.16
N CYS A 728 -31.29 -16.18 -0.96
CA CYS A 728 -30.59 -17.44 -0.67
C CYS A 728 -31.21 -18.15 0.55
N ILE A 729 -30.91 -19.43 0.70
CA ILE A 729 -31.40 -20.30 1.77
C ILE A 729 -30.28 -21.21 2.28
N ALA A 730 -30.26 -21.44 3.59
CA ALA A 730 -29.44 -22.48 4.23
C ALA A 730 -30.27 -23.20 5.30
N ILE A 731 -30.02 -24.50 5.52
CA ILE A 731 -30.82 -25.34 6.43
C ILE A 731 -29.89 -26.08 7.40
N HIS A 732 -30.24 -26.07 8.69
CA HIS A 732 -29.53 -26.80 9.73
C HIS A 732 -30.45 -27.14 10.91
N ASN A 733 -30.45 -28.39 11.39
CA ASN A 733 -31.13 -28.82 12.63
C ASN A 733 -32.56 -28.25 12.79
N ASP A 734 -33.38 -28.41 11.76
CA ASP A 734 -34.77 -27.92 11.68
C ASP A 734 -34.96 -26.38 11.66
N GLU A 735 -33.86 -25.63 11.59
CA GLU A 735 -33.85 -24.20 11.31
C GLU A 735 -33.55 -23.91 9.83
N ILE A 736 -34.29 -22.94 9.27
CA ILE A 736 -34.11 -22.43 7.92
C ILE A 736 -33.65 -20.97 8.03
N PHE A 737 -32.46 -20.70 7.50
CA PHE A 737 -31.91 -19.36 7.36
C PHE A 737 -32.25 -18.83 5.97
N LEU A 738 -32.87 -17.66 5.90
CA LEU A 738 -33.27 -16.99 4.66
C LEU A 738 -32.59 -15.64 4.53
N GLY A 739 -31.77 -15.49 3.49
CA GLY A 739 -31.16 -14.20 3.14
C GLY A 739 -32.05 -13.41 2.19
N THR A 740 -32.14 -12.09 2.36
CA THR A 740 -33.00 -11.22 1.54
C THR A 740 -32.21 -10.31 0.59
N ARG A 741 -32.89 -9.82 -0.45
CA ARG A 741 -32.34 -8.84 -1.40
C ARG A 741 -32.05 -7.47 -0.78
N LYS A 742 -32.57 -7.18 0.42
CA LYS A 742 -32.28 -5.94 1.18
C LYS A 742 -31.21 -6.13 2.26
N GLY A 743 -30.56 -7.30 2.30
CA GLY A 743 -29.45 -7.58 3.20
C GLY A 743 -29.87 -8.01 4.60
N SER A 744 -31.11 -8.50 4.78
CA SER A 744 -31.57 -9.06 6.05
C SER A 744 -31.35 -10.58 6.08
N ILE A 745 -31.16 -11.14 7.28
CA ILE A 745 -31.16 -12.59 7.52
C ILE A 745 -32.36 -12.92 8.42
N VAL A 746 -33.21 -13.84 7.98
CA VAL A 746 -34.37 -14.32 8.73
C VAL A 746 -34.12 -15.76 9.17
N VAL A 747 -34.32 -16.02 10.46
CA VAL A 747 -34.25 -17.37 11.04
C VAL A 747 -35.66 -17.88 11.23
N VAL A 748 -35.94 -19.04 10.66
CA VAL A 748 -37.22 -19.72 10.74
C VAL A 748 -37.01 -21.05 11.44
N HIS A 749 -37.84 -21.34 12.44
CA HIS A 749 -37.86 -22.63 13.13
C HIS A 749 -39.28 -23.20 13.06
N ASN A 750 -39.42 -24.50 12.72
CA ASN A 750 -40.72 -25.16 12.57
C ASN A 750 -41.72 -24.40 11.66
N LEU A 751 -41.22 -23.90 10.51
CA LEU A 751 -42.01 -23.11 9.54
C LEU A 751 -42.59 -21.78 10.09
N GLN A 752 -42.18 -21.36 11.29
CA GLN A 752 -42.53 -20.07 11.89
C GLN A 752 -41.29 -19.18 12.02
N MET A 753 -41.48 -17.87 11.87
CA MET A 753 -40.39 -16.91 11.96
C MET A 753 -39.97 -16.71 13.42
N ASN A 754 -38.69 -16.98 13.72
CA ASN A 754 -38.13 -16.92 15.06
C ASN A 754 -37.37 -15.59 15.29
N GLN A 755 -36.53 -15.18 14.35
CA GLN A 755 -35.68 -13.98 14.48
C GLN A 755 -35.45 -13.28 13.13
N VAL A 756 -35.29 -11.96 13.14
CA VAL A 756 -34.85 -11.16 11.99
C VAL A 756 -33.66 -10.28 12.34
N ILE A 757 -32.55 -10.44 11.61
CA ILE A 757 -31.42 -9.51 11.61
C ILE A 757 -31.56 -8.59 10.40
N LYS A 758 -31.98 -7.35 10.63
CA LYS A 758 -32.06 -6.33 9.57
C LYS A 758 -30.68 -5.77 9.25
N ARG A 759 -30.42 -5.53 7.96
CA ARG A 759 -29.16 -4.91 7.47
C ARG A 759 -27.89 -5.67 7.85
N ALA A 760 -27.96 -6.99 7.94
CA ALA A 760 -26.81 -7.88 8.08
C ALA A 760 -25.72 -7.62 7.01
N HIS A 761 -26.15 -7.31 5.77
CA HIS A 761 -25.30 -6.88 4.65
C HIS A 761 -25.64 -5.45 4.17
N GLY A 762 -25.96 -4.55 5.12
CA GLY A 762 -26.30 -3.17 4.78
C GLY A 762 -27.63 -3.03 4.01
N LYS A 763 -27.61 -2.36 2.86
CA LYS A 763 -28.77 -2.26 1.95
C LYS A 763 -28.70 -3.27 0.80
N ASP A 764 -27.63 -4.05 0.76
CA ASP A 764 -27.27 -4.92 -0.34
C ASP A 764 -27.68 -6.36 -0.05
N GLY A 765 -28.11 -7.08 -1.08
CA GLY A 765 -28.69 -8.41 -0.91
C GLY A 765 -27.68 -9.47 -0.47
N VAL A 766 -28.13 -10.41 0.35
CA VAL A 766 -27.37 -11.62 0.70
C VAL A 766 -27.33 -12.56 -0.51
N THR A 767 -26.15 -12.99 -0.92
CA THR A 767 -25.93 -13.80 -2.13
C THR A 767 -25.93 -15.29 -1.87
N ASP A 768 -25.31 -15.72 -0.77
CA ASP A 768 -25.26 -17.11 -0.36
C ASP A 768 -25.04 -17.23 1.14
N MET A 769 -25.44 -18.36 1.71
CA MET A 769 -25.25 -18.70 3.11
C MET A 769 -24.91 -20.17 3.26
N LYS A 770 -24.01 -20.47 4.18
CA LYS A 770 -23.59 -21.85 4.42
C LYS A 770 -23.20 -22.06 5.88
N LEU A 771 -23.63 -23.17 6.45
CA LEU A 771 -23.08 -23.63 7.71
C LEU A 771 -21.74 -24.31 7.44
N TYR A 772 -20.68 -23.87 8.12
CA TYR A 772 -19.36 -24.46 8.01
C TYR A 772 -18.76 -24.63 9.40
N LYS A 773 -18.29 -25.84 9.70
CA LYS A 773 -17.87 -26.26 11.05
C LYS A 773 -19.01 -26.04 12.06
N THR A 774 -18.93 -25.02 12.89
CA THR A 774 -19.93 -24.67 13.92
C THR A 774 -20.51 -23.26 13.77
N LYS A 775 -20.24 -22.60 12.65
CA LYS A 775 -20.62 -21.20 12.41
C LYS A 775 -21.46 -21.10 11.15
N LEU A 776 -22.40 -20.15 11.14
CA LEU A 776 -23.12 -19.77 9.94
C LEU A 776 -22.32 -18.68 9.22
N LEU A 777 -22.08 -18.88 7.93
CA LEU A 777 -21.40 -17.93 7.06
C LEU A 777 -22.42 -17.31 6.10
N SER A 778 -22.31 -16.01 5.86
CA SER A 778 -23.09 -15.33 4.83
C SER A 778 -22.19 -14.42 3.98
N ILE A 779 -22.48 -14.36 2.69
CA ILE A 779 -21.82 -13.45 1.76
C ILE A 779 -22.83 -12.54 1.08
N GLY A 780 -22.48 -11.28 0.86
CA GLY A 780 -23.38 -10.28 0.32
C GLY A 780 -22.83 -9.51 -0.88
N ARG A 781 -23.73 -8.80 -1.54
CA ARG A 781 -23.41 -7.87 -2.64
C ARG A 781 -22.64 -6.63 -2.18
N ASP A 782 -22.51 -6.45 -0.87
CA ASP A 782 -21.67 -5.43 -0.23
C ASP A 782 -20.19 -5.81 -0.19
N GLY A 783 -19.80 -6.95 -0.79
CA GLY A 783 -18.41 -7.43 -0.80
C GLY A 783 -17.97 -8.08 0.52
N LYS A 784 -18.90 -8.31 1.46
CA LYS A 784 -18.58 -8.81 2.80
C LYS A 784 -18.86 -10.30 2.94
N LEU A 785 -18.01 -10.93 3.73
CA LEU A 785 -18.15 -12.25 4.33
C LEU A 785 -18.41 -12.07 5.84
N CYS A 786 -19.59 -12.44 6.30
CA CYS A 786 -20.02 -12.32 7.70
C CYS A 786 -20.02 -13.71 8.36
N ILE A 787 -19.52 -13.77 9.60
CA ILE A 787 -19.44 -14.97 10.42
C ILE A 787 -20.38 -14.82 11.61
N TRP A 788 -21.31 -15.74 11.75
CA TRP A 788 -22.37 -15.72 12.75
C TRP A 788 -22.27 -16.90 13.71
N ASN A 789 -22.57 -16.64 14.99
CA ASN A 789 -22.81 -17.68 15.97
C ASN A 789 -24.29 -18.09 15.93
N THR A 790 -24.57 -19.38 15.74
CA THR A 790 -25.92 -19.96 15.62
C THR A 790 -26.65 -20.10 16.97
N GLY A 791 -26.19 -19.44 18.03
CA GLY A 791 -26.96 -19.33 19.27
C GLY A 791 -28.28 -18.57 19.03
N ASN A 792 -29.22 -18.66 19.97
CA ASN A 792 -30.42 -17.83 19.98
C ASN A 792 -30.25 -16.73 21.04
N PRO A 793 -30.05 -15.46 20.67
CA PRO A 793 -30.15 -14.88 19.33
C PRO A 793 -28.91 -15.08 18.45
N LEU A 794 -29.13 -15.14 17.13
CA LEU A 794 -28.08 -15.19 16.12
C LEU A 794 -27.19 -13.93 16.26
N GLN A 795 -25.90 -14.12 16.52
CA GLN A 795 -24.97 -13.03 16.84
C GLN A 795 -23.86 -12.92 15.78
N LEU A 796 -23.65 -11.71 15.25
CA LEU A 796 -22.51 -11.43 14.39
C LEU A 796 -21.22 -11.49 15.21
N LEU A 797 -20.31 -12.41 14.86
CA LEU A 797 -19.00 -12.52 15.50
C LEU A 797 -17.99 -11.59 14.85
N SER A 798 -17.97 -11.57 13.51
CA SER A 798 -17.04 -10.75 12.72
C SER A 798 -17.51 -10.67 11.28
N TRP A 799 -17.00 -9.67 10.55
CA TRP A 799 -17.11 -9.62 9.10
C TRP A 799 -15.74 -9.26 8.51
N SER A 800 -15.50 -9.68 7.28
CA SER A 800 -14.26 -9.40 6.53
C SER A 800 -14.56 -9.33 5.03
N LYS A 801 -13.59 -8.88 4.23
CA LYS A 801 -13.60 -9.14 2.79
C LYS A 801 -13.14 -10.59 2.56
N PRO A 802 -13.63 -11.29 1.52
CA PRO A 802 -13.19 -12.66 1.23
C PRO A 802 -11.69 -12.80 1.00
N SER A 803 -11.05 -11.79 0.39
CA SER A 803 -9.60 -11.73 0.17
C SER A 803 -9.06 -10.35 0.53
N THR A 804 -7.83 -10.32 1.05
CA THR A 804 -7.04 -9.10 1.22
C THR A 804 -6.24 -8.75 -0.05
N ALA A 805 -5.95 -9.75 -0.89
CA ALA A 805 -5.13 -9.61 -2.09
C ALA A 805 -5.91 -9.02 -3.26
N VAL A 806 -7.12 -9.53 -3.48
CA VAL A 806 -7.96 -9.18 -4.62
C VAL A 806 -9.32 -8.76 -4.12
N GLU A 807 -9.75 -7.56 -4.50
CA GLU A 807 -11.08 -7.09 -4.15
C GLU A 807 -12.16 -7.89 -4.90
N MET A 808 -12.92 -8.68 -4.15
CA MET A 808 -14.09 -9.37 -4.66
C MET A 808 -15.32 -8.47 -4.47
N GLU A 809 -15.60 -7.67 -5.50
CA GLU A 809 -16.75 -6.76 -5.54
C GLU A 809 -18.09 -7.51 -5.39
N TRP A 810 -18.18 -8.72 -5.97
CA TRP A 810 -19.40 -9.52 -5.99
C TRP A 810 -19.17 -10.97 -5.56
N PRO A 811 -19.06 -11.24 -4.24
CA PRO A 811 -19.19 -12.58 -3.71
C PRO A 811 -20.50 -13.19 -4.17
N SER A 812 -20.47 -14.43 -4.65
CA SER A 812 -21.62 -15.03 -5.32
C SER A 812 -22.03 -16.38 -4.75
N ARG A 813 -21.08 -17.24 -4.40
CA ARG A 813 -21.38 -18.59 -3.90
C ARG A 813 -20.24 -19.17 -3.07
N PHE A 814 -20.58 -19.97 -2.05
CA PHE A 814 -19.64 -20.85 -1.38
C PHE A 814 -19.42 -22.15 -2.17
N PHE A 815 -18.15 -22.54 -2.32
CA PHE A 815 -17.76 -23.75 -3.03
C PHE A 815 -16.90 -24.62 -2.09
N GLU A 816 -17.30 -25.87 -1.86
CA GLU A 816 -16.60 -26.76 -0.92
C GLU A 816 -16.07 -27.99 -1.67
N THR A 817 -14.80 -28.32 -1.40
CA THR A 817 -14.11 -29.48 -1.98
C THR A 817 -13.12 -30.02 -0.97
N SER A 818 -13.13 -31.34 -0.72
CA SER A 818 -12.07 -32.03 0.04
C SER A 818 -11.76 -31.38 1.40
N ASN A 819 -12.81 -31.07 2.17
CA ASN A 819 -12.80 -30.35 3.46
C ASN A 819 -12.33 -28.88 3.44
N GLN A 820 -12.03 -28.30 2.28
CA GLN A 820 -11.71 -26.89 2.12
C GLN A 820 -12.91 -26.11 1.58
N LEU A 821 -13.07 -24.88 2.08
CA LEU A 821 -14.11 -23.97 1.65
C LEU A 821 -13.50 -22.84 0.81
N TYR A 822 -14.18 -22.48 -0.26
CA TYR A 822 -13.82 -21.39 -1.15
C TYR A 822 -15.01 -20.44 -1.33
N VAL A 823 -14.71 -19.18 -1.62
CA VAL A 823 -15.67 -18.15 -1.99
C VAL A 823 -15.48 -17.84 -3.47
N ALA A 824 -16.51 -18.09 -4.27
CA ALA A 824 -16.54 -17.78 -5.69
C ALA A 824 -17.27 -16.44 -5.92
N GLY A 825 -16.71 -15.59 -6.77
CA GLY A 825 -17.27 -14.28 -7.06
C GLY A 825 -16.66 -13.61 -8.27
N PHE A 826 -16.88 -12.30 -8.38
CA PHE A 826 -16.44 -11.51 -9.53
C PHE A 826 -15.81 -10.18 -9.12
N ARG A 827 -14.85 -9.74 -9.93
CA ARG A 827 -14.25 -8.39 -9.94
C ARG A 827 -14.33 -7.85 -11.36
N GLY A 828 -15.19 -6.87 -11.60
CA GLY A 828 -15.48 -6.40 -12.95
C GLY A 828 -15.87 -7.53 -13.91
N SER A 829 -15.01 -7.79 -14.91
CA SER A 829 -15.21 -8.82 -15.94
C SER A 829 -14.60 -10.18 -15.61
N ASN A 830 -13.89 -10.30 -14.49
CA ASN A 830 -13.20 -11.52 -14.11
C ASN A 830 -13.97 -12.31 -13.05
N PHE A 831 -13.95 -13.63 -13.20
CA PHE A 831 -14.32 -14.59 -12.19
C PHE A 831 -13.13 -14.85 -11.27
N ILE A 832 -13.38 -14.89 -9.96
CA ILE A 832 -12.36 -15.12 -8.95
C ILE A 832 -12.81 -16.21 -8.00
N LEU A 833 -11.88 -17.09 -7.63
CA LEU A 833 -12.05 -18.06 -6.54
C LEU A 833 -11.04 -17.79 -5.44
N VAL A 834 -11.51 -17.66 -4.21
CA VAL A 834 -10.70 -17.37 -3.03
C VAL A 834 -10.83 -18.49 -2.01
N ASN A 835 -9.73 -18.94 -1.44
CA ASN A 835 -9.75 -19.89 -0.32
C ASN A 835 -10.21 -19.18 0.97
N TYR A 836 -11.22 -19.73 1.65
CA TYR A 836 -11.84 -19.14 2.84
C TYR A 836 -10.89 -19.02 4.03
N ASP A 837 -10.02 -20.01 4.26
CA ASP A 837 -9.21 -20.08 5.48
C ASP A 837 -8.03 -19.09 5.44
N ASN A 838 -7.40 -18.89 4.28
CA ASN A 838 -6.23 -18.01 4.13
C ASN A 838 -6.50 -16.72 3.32
N GLY A 839 -7.65 -16.60 2.66
CA GLY A 839 -7.99 -15.44 1.81
C GLY A 839 -7.21 -15.36 0.50
N HIS A 840 -6.48 -16.42 0.11
CA HIS A 840 -5.66 -16.46 -1.11
C HIS A 840 -6.52 -16.62 -2.36
N CYS A 841 -6.20 -15.85 -3.40
CA CYS A 841 -6.83 -15.96 -4.72
C CYS A 841 -6.24 -17.14 -5.48
N VAL A 842 -6.98 -18.26 -5.56
CA VAL A 842 -6.51 -19.49 -6.22
C VAL A 842 -6.76 -19.47 -7.74
N CYS A 843 -7.65 -18.60 -8.21
CA CYS A 843 -8.04 -18.48 -9.62
C CYS A 843 -8.56 -17.06 -9.93
N ASP A 844 -8.08 -16.46 -11.02
CA ASP A 844 -8.58 -15.20 -11.62
C ASP A 844 -8.67 -15.39 -13.14
N VAL A 845 -9.88 -15.34 -13.69
CA VAL A 845 -10.16 -15.69 -15.09
C VAL A 845 -11.12 -14.69 -15.72
N TRP A 846 -10.77 -14.15 -16.88
CA TRP A 846 -11.68 -13.30 -17.63
C TRP A 846 -12.87 -14.09 -18.18
N CYS A 847 -14.08 -13.69 -17.82
CA CYS A 847 -15.32 -14.34 -18.27
C CYS A 847 -16.36 -13.33 -18.78
N GLY A 848 -15.96 -12.06 -18.90
CA GLY A 848 -16.79 -10.91 -19.25
C GLY A 848 -17.69 -10.39 -18.11
N GLY A 849 -17.68 -11.01 -16.92
CA GLY A 849 -18.36 -10.53 -15.71
C GLY A 849 -19.59 -11.33 -15.22
N ARG A 850 -20.18 -10.85 -14.12
CA ARG A 850 -21.08 -11.60 -13.22
C ARG A 850 -22.47 -12.03 -13.73
N ARG A 851 -23.00 -11.40 -14.78
CA ARG A 851 -24.41 -11.61 -15.20
C ARG A 851 -24.64 -12.88 -16.03
N ARG A 852 -23.64 -13.76 -16.11
CA ARG A 852 -23.64 -14.96 -16.95
C ARG A 852 -24.06 -16.19 -16.14
N SER A 853 -24.65 -17.16 -16.81
CA SER A 853 -24.81 -18.50 -16.25
C SER A 853 -23.44 -19.17 -16.22
N TRP A 854 -23.07 -19.75 -15.07
CA TRP A 854 -21.77 -20.38 -14.86
C TRP A 854 -21.87 -21.61 -13.97
N SER A 855 -20.89 -22.50 -14.11
CA SER A 855 -20.71 -23.74 -13.35
C SER A 855 -19.22 -23.89 -13.00
N LEU A 856 -18.95 -24.50 -11.85
CA LEU A 856 -17.61 -24.76 -11.36
C LEU A 856 -17.52 -26.20 -10.84
N SER A 857 -16.47 -26.92 -11.24
CA SER A 857 -16.22 -28.29 -10.79
C SER A 857 -14.72 -28.56 -10.68
N VAL A 858 -14.31 -29.51 -9.83
CA VAL A 858 -12.93 -30.00 -9.72
C VAL A 858 -12.80 -31.27 -10.56
N LEU A 859 -11.72 -31.40 -11.35
CA LEU A 859 -11.55 -32.52 -12.29
C LEU A 859 -10.71 -33.67 -11.75
N GLU A 860 -9.51 -33.43 -11.23
CA GLU A 860 -8.63 -34.48 -10.69
C GLU A 860 -7.84 -34.01 -9.46
N GLU A 861 -7.68 -34.91 -8.49
CA GLU A 861 -6.72 -34.80 -7.38
C GLU A 861 -5.50 -35.66 -7.71
N SER A 862 -4.67 -35.20 -8.66
CA SER A 862 -3.29 -35.71 -8.70
C SER A 862 -2.58 -35.22 -7.42
N SER A 863 -1.66 -36.03 -6.89
CA SER A 863 -1.25 -36.01 -5.47
C SER A 863 -0.67 -34.72 -4.88
N ASN A 864 -0.64 -33.58 -5.60
CA ASN A 864 -0.34 -32.24 -5.05
C ASN A 864 -0.92 -31.05 -5.85
N CYS A 865 -1.62 -31.23 -6.98
CA CYS A 865 -2.16 -30.13 -7.80
C CYS A 865 -3.63 -30.37 -8.16
N LYS A 866 -4.51 -29.43 -7.81
CA LYS A 866 -5.95 -29.47 -8.09
C LYS A 866 -6.28 -28.69 -9.37
N SER A 867 -7.09 -29.29 -10.25
CA SER A 867 -7.54 -28.65 -11.49
C SER A 867 -8.99 -28.18 -11.41
N LEU A 868 -9.17 -26.87 -11.63
CA LEU A 868 -10.36 -26.11 -11.97
C LEU A 868 -11.00 -26.48 -13.31
N CYS A 869 -12.30 -26.76 -13.38
CA CYS A 869 -13.10 -26.56 -14.60
C CYS A 869 -14.17 -25.50 -14.35
N PHE A 870 -13.99 -24.36 -15.00
CA PHE A 870 -14.92 -23.24 -14.97
C PHE A 870 -15.63 -23.11 -16.31
N GLU A 871 -16.95 -23.19 -16.28
CA GLU A 871 -17.79 -23.18 -17.48
C GLU A 871 -18.77 -22.03 -17.40
N PHE A 872 -18.92 -21.26 -18.47
CA PHE A 872 -19.81 -20.10 -18.47
C PHE A 872 -20.36 -19.78 -19.86
N VAL A 873 -21.49 -19.09 -19.88
CA VAL A 873 -22.13 -18.66 -21.13
C VAL A 873 -21.56 -17.33 -21.59
N ILE A 874 -20.98 -17.28 -22.78
CA ILE A 874 -20.51 -16.05 -23.44
C ILE A 874 -20.94 -16.04 -24.91
N LYS A 875 -21.51 -14.91 -25.35
CA LYS A 875 -22.09 -14.73 -26.71
C LYS A 875 -23.04 -15.88 -27.13
N GLY A 876 -23.82 -16.41 -26.19
CA GLY A 876 -24.79 -17.49 -26.42
C GLY A 876 -24.18 -18.89 -26.56
N ARG A 877 -22.89 -19.09 -26.24
CA ARG A 877 -22.20 -20.39 -26.27
C ARG A 877 -21.62 -20.72 -24.89
N ILE A 878 -21.36 -22.00 -24.63
CA ILE A 878 -20.69 -22.42 -23.40
C ILE A 878 -19.18 -22.42 -23.66
N SER A 879 -18.44 -21.56 -22.96
CA SER A 879 -17.00 -21.62 -22.88
C SER A 879 -16.61 -22.44 -21.66
N ARG A 880 -15.65 -23.34 -21.83
CA ARG A 880 -15.01 -24.10 -20.75
C ARG A 880 -13.57 -23.65 -20.62
N ILE A 881 -13.14 -23.41 -19.39
CA ILE A 881 -11.76 -23.13 -19.05
C ILE A 881 -11.33 -24.17 -18.02
N VAL A 882 -10.32 -24.97 -18.37
CA VAL A 882 -9.66 -25.86 -17.41
C VAL A 882 -8.37 -25.20 -16.96
N LEU A 883 -8.12 -25.11 -15.66
CA LEU A 883 -6.95 -24.43 -15.11
C LEU A 883 -6.48 -25.04 -13.80
N TYR A 884 -5.18 -24.96 -13.51
CA TYR A 884 -4.66 -25.38 -12.20
C TYR A 884 -4.85 -24.31 -11.14
N MET A 885 -5.25 -24.75 -9.94
CA MET A 885 -5.32 -23.90 -8.75
C MET A 885 -3.91 -23.45 -8.36
N ASN A 886 -3.76 -22.15 -8.11
CA ASN A 886 -2.55 -21.61 -7.49
C ASN A 886 -2.68 -21.73 -5.98
N ASP A 887 -2.54 -22.93 -5.42
CA ASP A 887 -2.61 -23.12 -3.96
C ASP A 887 -1.30 -22.63 -3.32
N LEU A 888 -1.44 -21.64 -2.42
CA LEU A 888 -0.33 -21.05 -1.68
C LEU A 888 -0.02 -21.88 -0.43
N HIS A 889 1.19 -22.43 -0.37
CA HIS A 889 1.70 -23.09 0.82
C HIS A 889 2.48 -22.09 1.69
N VAL A 890 1.97 -21.83 2.90
CA VAL A 890 2.57 -20.88 3.85
C VAL A 890 3.58 -21.61 4.72
N ILE A 891 4.87 -21.26 4.58
CA ILE A 891 5.96 -21.83 5.41
C ILE A 891 6.16 -20.95 6.65
N LYS A 892 6.18 -19.62 6.46
CA LYS A 892 6.25 -18.63 7.54
C LYS A 892 5.30 -17.47 7.25
N PRO A 893 4.32 -17.19 8.13
CA PRO A 893 3.38 -16.09 7.92
C PRO A 893 4.03 -14.73 8.27
N ASN A 894 3.64 -13.68 7.55
CA ASN A 894 3.89 -12.30 7.94
C ASN A 894 2.86 -11.84 8.99
N LEU A 895 3.18 -10.81 9.79
CA LEU A 895 2.18 -10.20 10.68
C LEU A 895 1.36 -9.13 9.98
N HIS A 896 2.00 -8.17 9.32
CA HIS A 896 1.35 -7.10 8.57
C HIS A 896 1.86 -7.08 7.13
N LEU A 897 1.15 -6.37 6.24
CA LEU A 897 1.61 -6.12 4.86
C LEU A 897 2.49 -4.87 4.76
N SER A 898 2.63 -4.13 5.87
CA SER A 898 3.42 -2.92 5.99
C SER A 898 3.93 -2.78 7.43
N SER A 899 4.67 -1.71 7.74
CA SER A 899 5.27 -1.51 9.06
C SER A 899 4.21 -1.49 10.18
N ILE A 900 4.61 -2.07 11.31
CA ILE A 900 3.84 -2.11 12.54
C ILE A 900 4.06 -0.78 13.26
N THR A 901 2.98 -0.07 13.57
CA THR A 901 3.03 1.26 14.19
C THR A 901 2.94 1.19 15.70
N SER A 902 2.24 0.18 16.23
CA SER A 902 1.94 0.08 17.65
C SER A 902 1.69 -1.38 18.05
N ILE A 903 2.13 -1.74 19.26
CA ILE A 903 1.95 -3.07 19.84
C ILE A 903 1.47 -2.96 21.29
N THR A 904 0.58 -3.86 21.70
CA THR A 904 0.15 -4.02 23.10
C THR A 904 0.01 -5.49 23.46
N VAL A 905 0.08 -5.79 24.75
CA VAL A 905 -0.10 -7.14 25.30
C VAL A 905 -1.37 -7.21 26.15
N ILE A 906 -2.10 -8.31 26.03
CA ILE A 906 -3.24 -8.68 26.86
C ILE A 906 -2.86 -9.97 27.59
N LYS A 907 -2.88 -9.93 28.93
CA LYS A 907 -2.57 -11.09 29.79
C LYS A 907 -3.86 -11.71 30.30
N ILE A 908 -4.14 -12.96 29.93
CA ILE A 908 -5.29 -13.75 30.43
C ILE A 908 -4.80 -15.12 30.88
N ASP A 909 -5.13 -15.54 32.10
CA ASP A 909 -4.81 -16.87 32.63
C ASP A 909 -3.34 -17.29 32.44
N ARG A 910 -2.41 -16.34 32.68
CA ARG A 910 -0.95 -16.46 32.45
C ARG A 910 -0.50 -16.64 31.00
N LYS A 911 -1.40 -16.50 30.02
CA LYS A 911 -1.08 -16.45 28.59
C LYS A 911 -0.99 -15.00 28.11
N GLU A 912 0.06 -14.69 27.36
CA GLU A 912 0.26 -13.39 26.74
C GLU A 912 -0.23 -13.44 25.29
N LEU A 913 -1.17 -12.55 24.96
CA LEU A 913 -1.67 -12.34 23.62
C LEU A 913 -1.24 -10.95 23.16
N TYR A 914 -0.68 -10.88 21.96
CA TYR A 914 -0.11 -9.67 21.40
C TYR A 914 -1.04 -9.12 20.34
N VAL A 915 -1.33 -7.82 20.44
CA VAL A 915 -2.12 -7.11 19.44
C VAL A 915 -1.24 -6.07 18.78
N THR A 916 -1.18 -6.14 17.46
CA THR A 916 -0.39 -5.22 16.63
C THR A 916 -1.30 -4.43 15.71
N GLY A 917 -0.99 -3.15 15.54
CA GLY A 917 -1.61 -2.27 14.56
C GLY A 917 -0.59 -1.86 13.50
N GLY A 918 -1.01 -1.80 12.24
CA GLY A 918 -0.14 -1.50 11.11
C GLY A 918 -0.58 -0.32 10.26
N ILE A 919 0.33 0.13 9.41
CA ILE A 919 0.05 1.13 8.36
C ILE A 919 -1.03 0.63 7.38
N ASP A 920 -1.11 -0.69 7.20
CA ASP A 920 -2.11 -1.41 6.40
C ASP A 920 -3.55 -1.31 6.93
N GLY A 921 -3.76 -0.66 8.08
CA GLY A 921 -5.08 -0.49 8.70
C GLY A 921 -5.61 -1.75 9.38
N MET A 922 -4.78 -2.79 9.49
CA MET A 922 -5.14 -4.05 10.12
C MET A 922 -4.82 -4.03 11.61
N LEU A 923 -5.60 -4.80 12.37
CA LEU A 923 -5.24 -5.27 13.70
C LEU A 923 -4.97 -6.77 13.64
N VAL A 924 -3.85 -7.20 14.21
CA VAL A 924 -3.45 -8.61 14.20
C VAL A 924 -3.26 -9.08 15.63
N LEU A 925 -4.06 -10.08 16.01
CA LEU A 925 -3.97 -10.81 17.27
C LEU A 925 -3.07 -12.03 17.06
N SER A 926 -2.01 -12.12 17.85
CA SER A 926 -1.01 -13.16 17.72
C SER A 926 -0.55 -13.68 19.07
N ARG A 927 0.06 -14.87 19.05
CA ARG A 927 0.66 -15.53 20.22
C ARG A 927 2.03 -16.05 19.84
N PHE A 928 3.02 -15.86 20.70
CA PHE A 928 4.30 -16.54 20.56
C PHE A 928 4.18 -17.97 21.08
N ILE A 929 4.44 -18.97 20.23
CA ILE A 929 4.45 -20.39 20.64
C ILE A 929 5.79 -20.69 21.33
N ASN A 930 6.89 -20.26 20.73
CA ASN A 930 8.26 -20.36 21.23
C ASN A 930 8.92 -18.96 21.21
N SER A 931 10.20 -18.87 21.56
CA SER A 931 10.99 -17.61 21.50
C SER A 931 11.03 -16.97 20.10
N GLU A 932 10.67 -17.69 19.04
CA GLU A 932 10.91 -17.26 17.65
C GLU A 932 9.69 -17.41 16.71
N SER A 933 8.73 -18.29 17.03
CA SER A 933 7.59 -18.56 16.15
C SER A 933 6.31 -17.85 16.60
N VAL A 934 5.69 -17.10 15.68
CA VAL A 934 4.45 -16.36 15.92
C VAL A 934 3.27 -17.06 15.26
N GLU A 935 2.26 -17.37 16.07
CA GLU A 935 0.96 -17.86 15.60
C GLU A 935 0.00 -16.67 15.44
N VAL A 936 -0.51 -16.50 14.23
CA VAL A 936 -1.54 -15.49 13.94
C VAL A 936 -2.92 -16.10 14.24
N MET A 937 -3.59 -15.58 15.27
CA MET A 937 -4.90 -16.07 15.70
C MET A 937 -6.05 -15.37 14.96
N GLN A 938 -5.92 -14.06 14.71
CA GLN A 938 -6.98 -13.27 14.08
C GLN A 938 -6.39 -12.07 13.33
N ARG A 939 -6.89 -11.82 12.11
CA ARG A 939 -6.65 -10.58 11.34
C ARG A 939 -7.96 -9.81 11.23
N LEU A 940 -7.93 -8.52 11.54
CA LEU A 940 -9.09 -7.64 11.51
C LEU A 940 -8.79 -6.41 10.66
N GLN A 941 -9.55 -6.20 9.59
CA GLN A 941 -9.54 -4.93 8.84
C GLN A 941 -10.34 -3.89 9.62
N ALA A 942 -9.76 -3.43 10.71
CA ALA A 942 -10.41 -2.59 11.70
C ALA A 942 -10.62 -1.15 11.21
N HIS A 943 -9.59 -0.56 10.59
CA HIS A 943 -9.61 0.84 10.18
C HIS A 943 -9.61 0.99 8.66
N SER A 944 -10.21 2.07 8.17
CA SER A 944 -10.21 2.42 6.74
C SER A 944 -8.91 3.14 6.29
N SER A 945 -7.95 3.25 7.20
CA SER A 945 -6.62 3.85 7.06
C SER A 945 -5.68 3.29 8.12
N SER A 946 -4.43 3.73 8.15
CA SER A 946 -3.42 3.30 9.13
C SER A 946 -3.89 3.40 10.58
N VAL A 947 -3.56 2.37 11.36
CA VAL A 947 -3.70 2.38 12.81
C VAL A 947 -2.50 3.10 13.40
N TYR A 948 -2.70 4.10 14.24
CA TYR A 948 -1.58 4.87 14.84
C TYR A 948 -1.26 4.40 16.25
N CYS A 949 -2.26 3.99 17.02
CA CYS A 949 -2.08 3.57 18.39
C CYS A 949 -3.05 2.44 18.76
N VAL A 950 -2.51 1.43 19.44
CA VAL A 950 -3.27 0.40 20.14
C VAL A 950 -2.88 0.42 21.61
N PHE A 951 -3.87 0.28 22.50
CA PHE A 951 -3.63 0.24 23.93
C PHE A 951 -4.63 -0.68 24.60
N ALA A 952 -4.20 -1.48 25.58
CA ALA A 952 -5.05 -2.43 26.29
C ALA A 952 -5.01 -2.23 27.80
N ILE A 953 -6.17 -2.46 28.44
CA ILE A 953 -6.30 -2.68 29.89
C ILE A 953 -7.15 -3.93 30.07
N ASP A 954 -6.66 -4.89 30.84
CA ASP A 954 -7.29 -6.20 31.06
C ASP A 954 -7.69 -6.89 29.74
N ARG A 955 -9.00 -7.03 29.50
CA ARG A 955 -9.57 -7.64 28.29
C ARG A 955 -10.05 -6.62 27.26
N TYR A 956 -9.90 -5.33 27.53
CA TYR A 956 -10.38 -4.24 26.70
C TYR A 956 -9.23 -3.62 25.93
N LEU A 957 -9.48 -3.28 24.68
CA LEU A 957 -8.50 -2.72 23.77
C LEU A 957 -9.11 -1.51 23.07
N ILE A 958 -8.34 -0.43 22.97
CA ILE A 958 -8.66 0.72 22.13
C ILE A 958 -7.70 0.75 20.94
N SER A 959 -8.24 1.10 19.77
CA SER A 959 -7.45 1.33 18.56
C SER A 959 -7.92 2.61 17.89
N VAL A 960 -6.98 3.45 17.46
CA VAL A 960 -7.27 4.73 16.79
C VAL A 960 -6.51 4.85 15.46
N GLY A 961 -7.13 5.53 14.49
CA GLY A 961 -6.64 5.57 13.11
C GLY A 961 -6.66 6.94 12.43
N GLY A 962 -6.15 6.97 11.19
CA GLY A 962 -5.89 8.21 10.43
C GLY A 962 -7.12 8.98 9.94
N LYS A 963 -8.28 8.34 9.81
CA LYS A 963 -9.56 8.95 9.34
C LYS A 963 -10.50 9.30 10.49
N SER A 964 -9.92 9.63 11.64
CA SER A 964 -10.65 9.99 12.87
C SER A 964 -11.53 8.88 13.43
N GLU A 965 -11.14 7.64 13.19
CA GLU A 965 -11.85 6.43 13.62
C GLU A 965 -11.34 5.95 14.97
N ILE A 966 -12.26 5.68 15.90
CA ILE A 966 -11.99 5.13 17.22
C ILE A 966 -12.79 3.84 17.35
N PHE A 967 -12.12 2.76 17.74
CA PHE A 967 -12.75 1.49 18.04
C PHE A 967 -12.37 1.01 19.43
N ILE A 968 -13.33 0.42 20.12
CA ILE A 968 -13.13 -0.30 21.38
C ILE A 968 -13.48 -1.76 21.14
N TRP A 969 -12.58 -2.63 21.56
CA TRP A 969 -12.66 -4.07 21.41
C TRP A 969 -12.66 -4.74 22.78
N CYS A 970 -13.23 -5.94 22.84
CA CYS A 970 -13.14 -6.81 24.01
C CYS A 970 -12.75 -8.22 23.57
N LEU A 971 -11.75 -8.76 24.25
CA LEU A 971 -11.29 -10.13 24.02
C LEU A 971 -12.25 -11.11 24.71
N LYS A 972 -12.99 -11.88 23.91
CA LYS A 972 -13.92 -12.92 24.38
C LYS A 972 -13.69 -14.22 23.62
N ALA A 973 -13.58 -15.34 24.35
CA ALA A 973 -13.34 -16.67 23.78
C ALA A 973 -12.16 -16.70 22.78
N GLY A 974 -11.06 -16.00 23.12
CA GLY A 974 -9.84 -15.95 22.30
C GLY A 974 -9.92 -15.08 21.04
N ASN A 975 -11.00 -14.31 20.83
CA ASN A 975 -11.15 -13.41 19.68
C ASN A 975 -11.46 -11.98 20.13
N LEU A 976 -10.92 -11.00 19.41
CA LEU A 976 -11.28 -9.58 19.58
C LEU A 976 -12.64 -9.33 18.94
N GLN A 977 -13.59 -8.87 19.75
CA GLN A 977 -14.93 -8.45 19.32
C GLN A 977 -15.05 -6.94 19.42
N GLN A 978 -15.58 -6.31 18.38
CA GLN A 978 -15.86 -4.87 18.39
C GLN A 978 -17.02 -4.59 19.35
N LEU A 979 -16.78 -3.77 20.36
CA LEU A 979 -17.82 -3.29 21.29
C LEU A 979 -18.40 -1.95 20.87
N PHE A 980 -17.54 -1.05 20.39
CA PHE A 980 -17.93 0.32 20.07
C PHE A 980 -17.09 0.85 18.92
N ASN A 981 -17.71 1.68 18.07
CA ASN A 981 -17.01 2.46 17.07
C ASN A 981 -17.58 3.88 16.97
N THR A 982 -16.72 4.86 16.72
CA THR A 982 -17.14 6.22 16.44
C THR A 982 -16.16 6.89 15.49
N ARG A 983 -16.66 7.81 14.67
CA ARG A 983 -15.85 8.65 13.80
C ARG A 983 -16.08 10.10 14.19
N ILE A 984 -15.00 10.85 14.42
CA ILE A 984 -15.10 12.29 14.66
C ILE A 984 -15.50 12.97 13.35
N LYS A 985 -16.38 13.97 13.42
CA LYS A 985 -16.96 14.62 12.22
C LYS A 985 -15.94 15.39 11.39
N ARG A 986 -14.89 15.91 12.04
CA ARG A 986 -13.77 16.57 11.36
C ARG A 986 -12.73 15.53 10.99
N ASP A 987 -12.14 15.69 9.81
CA ASP A 987 -11.09 14.80 9.32
C ASP A 987 -9.74 15.22 9.96
N CYS A 988 -9.31 14.46 10.95
CA CYS A 988 -8.00 14.57 11.59
C CYS A 988 -7.43 13.18 11.93
N ARG A 989 -6.11 13.05 12.00
CA ARG A 989 -5.45 11.81 12.42
C ARG A 989 -5.47 11.73 13.94
N LEU A 990 -5.80 10.56 14.47
CA LEU A 990 -5.71 10.30 15.92
C LEU A 990 -4.37 9.65 16.19
N LEU A 991 -3.51 10.33 16.94
CA LEU A 991 -2.10 9.97 17.06
C LEU A 991 -1.86 9.00 18.23
N SER A 992 -2.48 9.26 19.38
CA SER A 992 -2.32 8.46 20.59
C SER A 992 -3.65 8.37 21.35
N ALA A 993 -3.90 7.21 21.95
CA ALA A 993 -5.05 7.01 22.81
C ALA A 993 -4.70 6.08 23.97
N GLN A 994 -5.27 6.38 25.15
CA GLN A 994 -5.06 5.57 26.34
C GLN A 994 -6.32 5.51 27.19
N PHE A 995 -6.58 4.35 27.79
CA PHE A 995 -7.64 4.23 28.78
C PHE A 995 -7.22 4.91 30.09
N ILE A 996 -8.17 5.61 30.70
CA ILE A 996 -8.07 6.15 32.06
C ILE A 996 -8.68 5.16 33.04
N SER A 997 -9.90 4.68 32.73
CA SER A 997 -10.62 3.68 33.51
C SER A 997 -11.51 2.84 32.60
N VAL A 998 -11.74 1.58 32.96
CA VAL A 998 -12.69 0.69 32.26
C VAL A 998 -13.90 0.34 33.13
N ASN A 999 -13.73 0.37 34.45
CA ASN A 999 -14.75 0.05 35.45
C ASN A 999 -14.80 1.20 36.47
N PRO A 1000 -15.96 1.81 36.80
CA PRO A 1000 -17.34 1.47 36.40
C PRO A 1000 -17.79 1.93 35.01
N CYS A 1001 -17.08 2.89 34.41
CA CYS A 1001 -17.34 3.40 33.05
C CYS A 1001 -16.04 3.41 32.23
N ILE A 1002 -16.19 3.33 30.91
CA ILE A 1002 -15.04 3.37 30.00
C ILE A 1002 -14.71 4.84 29.74
N ARG A 1003 -13.58 5.29 30.29
CA ARG A 1003 -13.00 6.61 30.05
C ARG A 1003 -11.66 6.47 29.35
N PHE A 1004 -11.44 7.31 28.35
CA PHE A 1004 -10.20 7.29 27.59
C PHE A 1004 -9.85 8.68 27.04
N LEU A 1005 -8.55 8.89 26.88
CA LEU A 1005 -7.93 10.09 26.33
C LEU A 1005 -7.54 9.85 24.88
N VAL A 1006 -7.71 10.84 24.02
CA VAL A 1006 -7.30 10.79 22.60
C VAL A 1006 -6.64 12.10 22.20
N SER A 1007 -5.46 12.02 21.56
CA SER A 1007 -4.80 13.14 20.91
C SER A 1007 -5.07 13.18 19.41
N CYS A 1008 -5.28 14.38 18.89
CA CYS A 1008 -5.61 14.62 17.48
C CYS A 1008 -4.52 15.45 16.81
N SER A 1009 -4.33 15.22 15.50
CA SER A 1009 -3.38 15.97 14.68
C SER A 1009 -3.75 17.43 14.44
N ASP A 1010 -4.97 17.85 14.80
CA ASP A 1010 -5.42 19.24 14.78
C ASP A 1010 -5.09 19.99 16.09
N GLY A 1011 -4.28 19.37 16.97
CA GLY A 1011 -3.85 19.96 18.24
C GLY A 1011 -4.87 19.83 19.36
N ARG A 1012 -5.95 19.06 19.17
CA ARG A 1012 -6.93 18.80 20.22
C ARG A 1012 -6.59 17.59 21.08
N LEU A 1013 -6.90 17.68 22.37
CA LEU A 1013 -6.89 16.59 23.32
C LEU A 1013 -8.31 16.40 23.86
N MET A 1014 -8.85 15.18 23.76
CA MET A 1014 -10.24 14.89 24.13
C MET A 1014 -10.32 13.75 25.12
N ILE A 1015 -11.19 13.90 26.13
CA ILE A 1015 -11.64 12.80 26.99
C ILE A 1015 -13.02 12.35 26.52
N TYR A 1016 -13.16 11.04 26.40
CA TYR A 1016 -14.44 10.37 26.20
C TYR A 1016 -14.84 9.64 27.46
N GLU A 1017 -16.14 9.68 27.78
CA GLU A 1017 -16.77 8.85 28.79
C GLU A 1017 -17.94 8.11 28.15
N LEU A 1018 -17.90 6.78 28.24
CA LEU A 1018 -18.94 5.88 27.75
C LEU A 1018 -19.62 5.18 28.93
N SER A 1019 -20.95 5.15 28.90
CA SER A 1019 -21.72 4.37 29.86
C SER A 1019 -21.44 2.87 29.71
N ARG A 1020 -21.77 2.09 30.75
CA ARG A 1020 -21.64 0.63 30.73
C ARG A 1020 -22.49 -0.04 29.64
N THR A 1021 -23.59 0.58 29.24
CA THR A 1021 -24.45 0.10 28.14
C THR A 1021 -23.97 0.56 26.77
N LEU A 1022 -22.94 1.42 26.69
CA LEU A 1022 -22.40 2.04 25.47
C LEU A 1022 -23.42 2.91 24.71
N ASP A 1023 -24.59 3.18 25.29
CA ASP A 1023 -25.68 3.93 24.64
C ASP A 1023 -25.49 5.45 24.73
N SER A 1024 -24.79 5.94 25.76
CA SER A 1024 -24.56 7.37 25.98
C SER A 1024 -23.08 7.72 25.90
N LYS A 1025 -22.80 8.74 25.09
CA LYS A 1025 -21.45 9.26 24.82
C LYS A 1025 -21.37 10.69 25.33
N LYS A 1026 -20.54 10.92 26.35
CA LYS A 1026 -20.09 12.27 26.73
C LYS A 1026 -18.66 12.44 26.22
N HIS A 1027 -18.35 13.61 25.68
CA HIS A 1027 -16.99 13.96 25.31
C HIS A 1027 -16.71 15.38 25.72
N LEU A 1028 -15.51 15.60 26.25
CA LEU A 1028 -15.00 16.91 26.65
C LEU A 1028 -13.71 17.15 25.90
N VAL A 1029 -13.60 18.33 25.27
CA VAL A 1029 -12.32 18.81 24.72
C VAL A 1029 -11.55 19.42 25.89
N LEU A 1030 -10.46 18.78 26.29
CA LEU A 1030 -9.60 19.23 27.39
C LEU A 1030 -8.67 20.35 26.95
N PHE A 1031 -8.14 20.21 25.73
CA PHE A 1031 -7.18 21.12 25.16
C PHE A 1031 -7.53 21.31 23.69
N GLU A 1032 -7.57 22.57 23.27
CA GLU A 1032 -7.59 22.95 21.87
C GLU A 1032 -6.42 23.92 21.70
N SER A 1033 -5.49 23.59 20.81
CA SER A 1033 -4.37 24.47 20.46
C SER A 1033 -4.92 25.80 19.94
N ILE A 1034 -5.03 26.80 20.82
CA ILE A 1034 -5.43 28.17 20.46
C ILE A 1034 -4.19 29.02 20.13
N ASN A 1035 -3.00 28.62 20.62
CA ASN A 1035 -1.72 29.33 20.47
C ASN A 1035 -0.64 28.31 20.11
N ASP A 1036 0.16 28.55 19.06
CA ASP A 1036 1.45 27.98 18.55
C ASP A 1036 2.18 26.78 19.23
N ASP A 1037 1.56 26.05 20.16
CA ASP A 1037 2.11 24.94 20.95
C ASP A 1037 2.15 23.62 20.15
N GLY A 1038 1.70 23.64 18.90
CA GLY A 1038 1.79 22.52 17.95
C GLY A 1038 0.84 21.36 18.25
N ILE A 1039 1.16 20.20 17.68
CA ILE A 1039 0.35 18.98 17.75
C ILE A 1039 0.73 18.17 18.99
N MET A 1040 -0.27 17.64 19.70
CA MET A 1040 -0.08 16.67 20.79
C MET A 1040 0.21 15.27 20.22
N VAL A 1041 1.44 14.78 20.39
CA VAL A 1041 1.96 13.58 19.73
C VAL A 1041 1.59 12.32 20.50
N LYS A 1042 1.87 12.28 21.81
CA LYS A 1042 1.66 11.10 22.66
C LYS A 1042 1.02 11.47 23.99
N VAL A 1043 0.20 10.56 24.51
CA VAL A 1043 -0.45 10.71 25.82
C VAL A 1043 -0.07 9.57 26.75
N SER A 1044 0.01 9.85 28.05
CA SER A 1044 0.25 8.86 29.11
C SER A 1044 -0.61 9.17 30.34
N CYS A 1045 -1.01 8.16 31.10
CA CYS A 1045 -1.82 8.30 32.32
C CYS A 1045 -1.16 7.55 33.48
N ALA A 1046 -1.25 8.11 34.70
CA ALA A 1046 -0.82 7.50 35.95
C ALA A 1046 -1.87 7.73 37.05
N SER A 1047 -2.03 6.77 37.97
CA SER A 1047 -3.00 6.88 39.09
C SER A 1047 -2.31 7.34 40.37
N LEU A 1048 -2.83 8.38 41.03
CA LEU A 1048 -2.30 8.90 42.29
C LEU A 1048 -3.42 9.09 43.31
N ASN A 1049 -3.48 8.23 44.34
CA ASN A 1049 -4.32 8.40 45.55
C ASN A 1049 -5.71 9.01 45.27
N ASP A 1050 -6.50 8.29 44.45
CA ASP A 1050 -7.86 8.60 43.97
C ASP A 1050 -8.01 9.65 42.84
N SER A 1051 -6.91 10.25 42.36
CA SER A 1051 -6.90 11.07 41.14
C SER A 1051 -6.11 10.43 39.99
N PHE A 1052 -6.43 10.85 38.76
CA PHE A 1052 -5.74 10.40 37.55
C PHE A 1052 -4.94 11.55 36.97
N LEU A 1053 -3.63 11.35 36.84
CA LEU A 1053 -2.72 12.28 36.18
C LEU A 1053 -2.62 11.88 34.71
N CYS A 1054 -2.84 12.85 33.82
CA CYS A 1054 -2.64 12.66 32.40
C CYS A 1054 -1.52 13.56 31.93
N GLY A 1055 -0.56 13.02 31.18
CA GLY A 1055 0.46 13.75 30.47
C GLY A 1055 0.21 13.74 28.96
N ALA A 1056 0.55 14.83 28.30
CA ALA A 1056 0.66 14.87 26.84
C ALA A 1056 1.91 15.65 26.42
N ILE A 1057 2.52 15.22 25.33
CA ILE A 1057 3.72 15.87 24.79
C ILE A 1057 3.45 16.48 23.42
N SER A 1058 4.09 17.61 23.13
CA SER A 1058 3.92 18.35 21.88
C SER A 1058 5.09 18.18 20.91
N SER A 1059 4.79 18.41 19.64
CA SER A 1059 5.76 18.56 18.54
C SER A 1059 6.64 19.82 18.64
N THR A 1060 6.41 20.68 19.64
CA THR A 1060 7.17 21.91 19.89
C THR A 1060 8.07 21.83 21.12
N GLY A 1061 8.15 20.66 21.78
CA GLY A 1061 9.05 20.48 22.92
C GLY A 1061 8.42 20.66 24.30
N ILE A 1062 7.08 20.65 24.39
CA ILE A 1062 6.34 20.97 25.60
C ILE A 1062 5.68 19.72 26.18
N LEU A 1063 5.81 19.53 27.49
CA LEU A 1063 5.08 18.54 28.27
C LEU A 1063 3.95 19.23 29.04
N TYR A 1064 2.73 18.74 28.86
CA TYR A 1064 1.56 19.12 29.64
C TYR A 1064 1.20 18.02 30.63
N ILE A 1065 0.82 18.39 31.85
CA ILE A 1065 0.30 17.47 32.87
C ILE A 1065 -1.01 18.04 33.42
N TRP A 1066 -2.05 17.22 33.41
CA TRP A 1066 -3.36 17.52 34.00
C TRP A 1066 -3.63 16.59 35.17
N ASN A 1067 -4.33 17.10 36.17
CA ASN A 1067 -4.82 16.32 37.30
C ASN A 1067 -6.34 16.22 37.23
N PHE A 1068 -6.86 15.01 37.06
CA PHE A 1068 -8.29 14.75 37.00
C PHE A 1068 -8.76 14.05 38.27
N SER A 1069 -9.70 14.67 38.98
CA SER A 1069 -10.53 14.00 39.98
C SER A 1069 -11.83 13.50 39.35
N GLU A 1070 -12.80 13.03 40.15
CA GLU A 1070 -14.12 12.62 39.64
C GLU A 1070 -14.84 13.72 38.83
N SER A 1071 -14.55 15.00 39.09
CA SER A 1071 -14.97 16.14 38.27
C SER A 1071 -13.80 16.62 37.41
N VAL A 1072 -13.99 16.67 36.09
CA VAL A 1072 -12.97 17.19 35.17
C VAL A 1072 -12.88 18.71 35.31
N ASP A 1073 -11.98 19.20 36.17
CA ASP A 1073 -11.61 20.61 36.21
C ASP A 1073 -10.51 20.86 35.15
N VAL A 1074 -10.85 21.61 34.11
CA VAL A 1074 -9.98 21.87 32.95
C VAL A 1074 -8.85 22.86 33.31
N ASN A 1075 -8.95 23.56 34.43
CA ASN A 1075 -8.02 24.64 34.78
C ASN A 1075 -6.73 24.16 35.49
N ASP A 1076 -6.68 22.93 36.02
CA ASP A 1076 -5.49 22.41 36.70
C ASP A 1076 -4.52 21.74 35.71
N GLN A 1077 -3.89 22.57 34.87
CA GLN A 1077 -2.88 22.15 33.90
C GLN A 1077 -1.50 22.76 34.19
N ARG A 1078 -0.46 21.96 34.01
CA ARG A 1078 0.94 22.37 34.10
C ARG A 1078 1.62 22.25 32.76
N ARG A 1079 2.38 23.28 32.38
CA ARG A 1079 3.17 23.35 31.16
C ARG A 1079 4.64 23.36 31.51
N ILE A 1080 5.41 22.42 30.97
CA ILE A 1080 6.85 22.27 31.18
C ILE A 1080 7.53 22.30 29.82
N GLU A 1081 8.45 23.25 29.60
CA GLU A 1081 9.29 23.26 28.40
C GLU A 1081 10.45 22.29 28.59
N VAL A 1082 10.47 21.23 27.79
CA VAL A 1082 11.46 20.14 27.93
C VAL A 1082 12.68 20.43 27.07
N GLU A 1083 12.46 20.68 25.77
CA GLU A 1083 13.47 20.93 24.73
C GLU A 1083 12.94 21.89 23.67
N LYS A 1084 13.81 22.36 22.77
CA LYS A 1084 13.45 23.15 21.58
C LYS A 1084 13.32 22.28 20.32
N CYS A 1085 12.82 21.06 20.48
CA CYS A 1085 12.56 20.11 19.41
C CYS A 1085 11.31 19.28 19.73
N GLY A 1086 10.76 18.58 18.74
CA GLY A 1086 9.60 17.73 18.95
C GLY A 1086 9.84 16.64 19.98
N LEU A 1087 8.81 16.33 20.76
CA LEU A 1087 8.80 15.20 21.69
C LEU A 1087 8.03 14.04 21.07
N SER A 1088 8.54 12.82 21.23
CA SER A 1088 8.07 11.64 20.51
C SER A 1088 7.69 10.46 21.42
N ALA A 1089 8.30 10.32 22.60
CA ALA A 1089 8.02 9.24 23.54
C ALA A 1089 7.65 9.76 24.93
N LEU A 1090 6.70 9.10 25.59
CA LEU A 1090 6.17 9.48 26.90
C LEU A 1090 5.75 8.23 27.67
N ASP A 1091 6.16 8.14 28.92
CA ASP A 1091 5.68 7.14 29.89
C ASP A 1091 5.66 7.77 31.29
N MET A 1092 4.65 7.43 32.09
CA MET A 1092 4.44 8.03 33.41
C MET A 1092 4.16 6.94 34.44
N CYS A 1093 4.75 7.07 35.62
CA CYS A 1093 4.45 6.22 36.76
C CYS A 1093 4.47 7.02 38.07
N SER A 1094 3.60 6.65 39.01
CA SER A 1094 3.47 7.28 40.32
C SER A 1094 3.84 6.29 41.43
N GLU A 1095 4.60 6.73 42.43
CA GLU A 1095 4.98 5.93 43.59
C GLU A 1095 5.26 6.84 44.79
N ASN A 1096 4.80 6.47 45.99
CA ASN A 1096 5.09 7.19 47.24
C ASN A 1096 4.82 8.72 47.16
N GLU A 1097 3.71 9.12 46.54
CA GLU A 1097 3.33 10.55 46.35
C GLU A 1097 4.27 11.35 45.41
N LEU A 1098 5.14 10.65 44.67
CA LEU A 1098 5.98 11.21 43.61
C LEU A 1098 5.48 10.77 42.25
N LEU A 1099 5.53 11.67 41.28
CA LEU A 1099 5.30 11.36 39.88
C LEU A 1099 6.64 11.32 39.14
N TYR A 1100 6.88 10.23 38.43
CA TYR A 1100 8.01 10.09 37.51
C TYR A 1100 7.51 10.14 36.08
N VAL A 1101 8.14 10.97 35.26
CA VAL A 1101 7.79 11.16 33.84
C VAL A 1101 9.02 10.96 32.98
N GLY A 1102 8.98 9.99 32.08
CA GLY A 1102 9.99 9.79 31.06
C GLY A 1102 9.56 10.38 29.74
N VAL A 1103 10.41 11.19 29.15
CA VAL A 1103 10.17 11.88 27.87
C VAL A 1103 11.35 11.64 26.93
N GLY A 1104 11.05 11.14 25.72
CA GLY A 1104 12.02 11.01 24.64
C GLY A 1104 11.73 12.03 23.55
N SER A 1105 12.79 12.57 22.94
CA SER A 1105 12.68 13.62 21.93
C SER A 1105 13.19 13.18 20.55
N GLU A 1106 12.82 13.99 19.54
CA GLU A 1106 13.27 13.84 18.17
C GLU A 1106 14.78 14.02 18.00
N SER A 1107 15.42 14.74 18.93
CA SER A 1107 16.88 14.89 18.98
C SER A 1107 17.62 13.64 19.48
N GLY A 1108 16.89 12.64 20.00
CA GLY A 1108 17.45 11.43 20.61
C GLY A 1108 17.74 11.55 22.11
N ALA A 1109 17.39 12.68 22.74
CA ALA A 1109 17.56 12.86 24.16
C ALA A 1109 16.44 12.18 24.97
N ILE A 1110 16.82 11.67 26.15
CA ILE A 1110 15.92 11.05 27.13
C ILE A 1110 15.96 11.91 28.39
N ASN A 1111 14.79 12.41 28.77
CA ASN A 1111 14.56 13.27 29.91
C ASN A 1111 13.72 12.52 30.95
N ILE A 1112 14.18 12.48 32.21
CA ILE A 1112 13.42 11.95 33.34
C ILE A 1112 13.11 13.10 34.29
N PHE A 1113 11.83 13.25 34.62
CA PHE A 1113 11.35 14.20 35.61
C PHE A 1113 10.87 13.45 36.84
N GLN A 1114 11.35 13.88 38.00
CA GLN A 1114 10.79 13.51 39.29
C GLN A 1114 10.05 14.72 39.86
N ILE A 1115 8.74 14.59 40.00
CA ILE A 1115 7.83 15.67 40.38
C ILE A 1115 7.24 15.33 41.75
N LYS A 1116 7.49 16.22 42.72
CA LYS A 1116 6.91 16.12 44.06
C LYS A 1116 5.49 16.72 44.10
N LYS A 1117 4.72 16.41 45.15
CA LYS A 1117 3.35 16.95 45.37
C LYS A 1117 3.28 18.48 45.42
N ASN A 1118 4.36 19.16 45.82
CA ASN A 1118 4.51 20.62 45.77
C ASN A 1118 4.90 21.17 44.39
N TRP A 1119 4.91 20.33 43.35
CA TRP A 1119 5.38 20.63 41.99
C TRP A 1119 6.85 21.03 41.88
N GLU A 1120 7.66 20.70 42.89
CA GLU A 1120 9.12 20.77 42.77
C GLU A 1120 9.57 19.67 41.81
N LEU A 1121 10.21 20.09 40.71
CA LEU A 1121 10.66 19.21 39.65
C LEU A 1121 12.17 19.06 39.67
N VAL A 1122 12.63 17.83 39.51
CA VAL A 1122 14.03 17.49 39.25
C VAL A 1122 14.10 16.89 37.86
N LYS A 1123 15.00 17.42 37.02
CA LYS A 1123 15.20 16.98 35.65
C LYS A 1123 16.58 16.30 35.53
N SER A 1124 16.60 15.10 34.95
CA SER A 1124 17.83 14.42 34.51
C SER A 1124 17.75 14.13 33.02
N VAL A 1125 18.87 14.27 32.30
CA VAL A 1125 18.93 14.14 30.83
C VAL A 1125 20.07 13.23 30.41
N ASN A 1126 19.86 12.45 29.34
CA ASN A 1126 20.90 11.69 28.68
C ASN A 1126 20.71 11.75 27.15
N CYS A 1127 21.77 12.06 26.39
CA CYS A 1127 21.73 12.22 24.93
C CYS A 1127 22.54 11.11 24.24
N TRP A 1128 22.18 9.85 24.48
CA TRP A 1128 22.92 8.70 23.95
C TRP A 1128 22.46 8.28 22.55
N HIS A 1129 21.16 8.35 22.24
CA HIS A 1129 20.66 7.96 20.91
C HIS A 1129 21.14 8.94 19.84
N GLY A 1130 21.47 8.40 18.67
CA GLY A 1130 21.90 9.19 17.51
C GLY A 1130 20.75 9.71 16.63
N ALA A 1131 19.52 9.34 16.95
CA ALA A 1131 18.31 9.66 16.19
C ALA A 1131 17.08 9.73 17.11
N THR A 1132 15.91 10.06 16.54
CA THR A 1132 14.64 10.20 17.25
C THR A 1132 14.30 9.01 18.14
N CYS A 1133 14.05 9.27 19.42
CA CYS A 1133 13.57 8.29 20.40
C CYS A 1133 12.08 8.01 20.17
N THR A 1134 11.71 6.84 19.66
CA THR A 1134 10.34 6.54 19.22
C THR A 1134 9.44 6.03 20.35
N ASP A 1135 9.99 5.26 21.28
CA ASP A 1135 9.27 4.80 22.46
C ASP A 1135 10.20 4.64 23.67
N LEU A 1136 9.63 4.73 24.87
CA LEU A 1136 10.35 4.48 26.12
C LEU A 1136 9.41 3.87 27.16
N ARG A 1137 9.98 3.11 28.10
CA ARG A 1137 9.26 2.49 29.22
C ARG A 1137 10.04 2.60 30.51
N LEU A 1138 9.35 3.02 31.57
CA LEU A 1138 9.87 3.08 32.93
C LEU A 1138 9.52 1.79 33.67
N HIS A 1139 10.52 1.18 34.29
CA HIS A 1139 10.35 -0.01 35.12
C HIS A 1139 11.00 0.17 36.48
N ARG A 1140 10.25 -0.06 37.55
CA ARG A 1140 10.75 0.06 38.92
C ARG A 1140 11.62 -1.14 39.30
N THR A 1141 12.74 -0.90 39.99
CA THR A 1141 13.55 -1.91 40.71
C THR A 1141 13.46 -1.65 42.21
N SER A 1142 14.23 -2.33 43.08
CA SER A 1142 14.18 -2.06 44.54
C SER A 1142 14.53 -0.60 44.89
N GLU A 1143 15.59 -0.04 44.32
CA GLU A 1143 16.12 1.30 44.68
C GLU A 1143 16.23 2.27 43.50
N SER A 1144 16.01 1.82 42.27
CA SER A 1144 16.16 2.63 41.06
C SER A 1144 15.03 2.40 40.03
N PHE A 1145 15.03 3.17 38.94
CA PHE A 1145 14.23 2.92 37.76
C PHE A 1145 15.12 2.49 36.60
N LEU A 1146 14.70 1.46 35.89
CA LEU A 1146 15.24 1.13 34.58
C LEU A 1146 14.41 1.83 33.51
N VAL A 1147 15.09 2.52 32.62
CA VAL A 1147 14.49 3.21 31.48
C VAL A 1147 14.92 2.45 30.24
N PHE A 1148 13.96 1.80 29.58
CA PHE A 1148 14.18 1.18 28.28
C PHE A 1148 13.74 2.15 27.20
N SER A 1149 14.57 2.39 26.19
CA SER A 1149 14.23 3.26 25.07
C SER A 1149 14.63 2.64 23.74
N ILE A 1150 13.84 2.95 22.71
CA ILE A 1150 14.11 2.59 21.32
C ILE A 1150 14.17 3.86 20.47
N ALA A 1151 14.97 3.84 19.41
CA ALA A 1151 15.13 4.97 18.52
C ALA A 1151 15.37 4.54 17.06
N LEU A 1152 15.20 5.47 16.12
CA LEU A 1152 15.41 5.25 14.68
C LEU A 1152 16.86 4.88 14.31
N ASP A 1153 17.80 4.94 15.26
CA ASP A 1153 19.15 4.40 15.12
C ASP A 1153 19.20 2.85 15.22
N CYS A 1154 18.03 2.20 15.29
CA CYS A 1154 17.83 0.76 15.38
C CYS A 1154 18.44 0.15 16.64
N ARG A 1155 18.44 0.87 17.77
CA ARG A 1155 18.98 0.39 19.05
C ARG A 1155 17.93 0.38 20.15
N LEU A 1156 18.00 -0.64 20.98
CA LEU A 1156 17.38 -0.68 22.31
C LEU A 1156 18.44 -0.31 23.34
N ALA A 1157 18.21 0.77 24.09
CA ALA A 1157 19.10 1.20 25.17
C ALA A 1157 18.42 1.05 26.53
N VAL A 1158 19.24 0.74 27.54
CA VAL A 1158 18.80 0.59 28.93
C VAL A 1158 19.60 1.56 29.79
N PHE A 1159 18.89 2.36 30.56
CA PHE A 1159 19.45 3.34 31.49
C PHE A 1159 18.98 3.05 32.91
N VAL A 1160 19.77 3.46 33.89
CA VAL A 1160 19.43 3.43 35.31
C VAL A 1160 19.24 4.87 35.79
N TYR A 1161 18.03 5.18 36.25
CA TYR A 1161 17.73 6.40 36.98
C TYR A 1161 17.72 6.10 38.48
N SER A 1162 18.59 6.75 39.24
CA SER A 1162 18.58 6.67 40.71
C SER A 1162 17.80 7.87 41.27
N PRO A 1163 16.63 7.66 41.91
CA PRO A 1163 15.88 8.75 42.54
C PRO A 1163 16.66 9.47 43.66
N ALA A 1164 17.56 8.75 44.34
CA ALA A 1164 18.39 9.31 45.41
C ALA A 1164 19.49 10.23 44.86
N LEU A 1165 20.15 9.81 43.78
CA LEU A 1165 21.22 10.59 43.14
C LEU A 1165 20.70 11.59 42.11
N GLN A 1166 19.45 11.42 41.66
CA GLN A 1166 18.82 12.23 40.61
C GLN A 1166 19.57 12.19 39.28
N THR A 1167 20.25 11.07 39.00
CA THR A 1167 21.09 10.87 37.81
C THR A 1167 20.57 9.76 36.92
N LEU A 1168 20.51 10.01 35.62
CA LEU A 1168 20.22 9.04 34.57
C LEU A 1168 21.54 8.57 33.91
N THR A 1169 21.88 7.30 34.10
CA THR A 1169 23.13 6.72 33.62
C THR A 1169 22.88 5.64 32.58
N PHE A 1170 23.66 5.63 31.50
CA PHE A 1170 23.61 4.57 30.49
C PHE A 1170 24.17 3.28 31.06
N GLN A 1171 23.51 2.14 30.79
CA GLN A 1171 23.94 0.84 31.27
C GLN A 1171 24.34 -0.10 30.13
N GLN A 1172 23.44 -0.34 29.19
CA GLN A 1172 23.66 -1.29 28.09
C GLN A 1172 22.82 -0.94 26.88
N SER A 1173 23.22 -1.44 25.71
CA SER A 1173 22.45 -1.31 24.47
C SER A 1173 22.55 -2.55 23.61
N VAL A 1174 21.50 -2.84 22.86
CA VAL A 1174 21.43 -3.93 21.88
C VAL A 1174 21.04 -3.35 20.53
N LEU A 1175 21.77 -3.75 19.48
CA LEU A 1175 21.40 -3.44 18.11
C LEU A 1175 20.26 -4.34 17.66
N LEU A 1176 19.24 -3.75 17.06
CA LEU A 1176 18.01 -4.44 16.69
C LEU A 1176 18.06 -4.92 15.25
N ASN A 1177 17.54 -6.13 15.00
CA ASN A 1177 17.29 -6.66 13.66
C ASN A 1177 15.88 -6.26 13.18
N VAL A 1178 15.51 -4.99 13.39
CA VAL A 1178 14.25 -4.39 12.92
C VAL A 1178 14.52 -2.94 12.52
N ALA A 1179 14.10 -2.56 11.32
CA ALA A 1179 14.13 -1.17 10.87
C ALA A 1179 12.94 -0.39 11.43
N ASP A 1180 13.11 0.92 11.57
CA ASP A 1180 12.10 1.88 12.03
C ASP A 1180 11.36 1.41 13.28
N PRO A 1181 12.07 1.14 14.39
CA PRO A 1181 11.43 0.70 15.62
C PRO A 1181 10.43 1.76 16.09
N SER A 1182 9.18 1.37 16.29
CA SER A 1182 8.04 2.26 16.49
C SER A 1182 7.42 2.15 17.89
N SER A 1183 7.44 0.96 18.49
CA SER A 1183 6.79 0.71 19.77
C SER A 1183 7.46 -0.41 20.57
N LEU A 1184 7.44 -0.28 21.90
CA LEU A 1184 8.16 -1.12 22.84
C LEU A 1184 7.22 -1.67 23.94
N ILE A 1185 7.31 -2.99 24.16
CA ILE A 1185 6.78 -3.67 25.35
C ILE A 1185 7.95 -4.25 26.14
N VAL A 1186 7.93 -4.03 27.45
CA VAL A 1186 8.85 -4.65 28.40
C VAL A 1186 8.03 -5.54 29.34
N SER A 1187 8.46 -6.78 29.54
CA SER A 1187 7.80 -7.74 30.45
C SER A 1187 8.82 -8.54 31.24
N THR A 1188 8.60 -8.64 32.54
CA THR A 1188 9.36 -9.51 33.46
C THR A 1188 8.89 -10.95 33.26
N VAL A 1189 9.80 -11.86 32.87
CA VAL A 1189 9.48 -13.30 32.72
C VAL A 1189 9.80 -14.06 34.00
N ASN A 1190 10.88 -13.68 34.67
CA ASN A 1190 11.23 -14.06 36.03
C ASN A 1190 12.13 -12.97 36.64
N ASN A 1191 12.46 -13.05 37.94
CA ASN A 1191 13.28 -12.05 38.64
C ASN A 1191 14.65 -11.74 37.98
N ASN A 1192 15.11 -12.57 37.04
CA ASN A 1192 16.42 -12.47 36.40
C ASN A 1192 16.37 -12.31 34.87
N MET A 1193 15.18 -12.30 34.26
CA MET A 1193 14.99 -12.30 32.81
C MET A 1193 13.89 -11.33 32.40
N VAL A 1194 14.29 -10.34 31.60
CA VAL A 1194 13.39 -9.39 30.96
C VAL A 1194 13.25 -9.73 29.49
N LYS A 1195 12.01 -9.73 29.02
CA LYS A 1195 11.63 -9.83 27.62
C LYS A 1195 11.21 -8.46 27.11
N CYS A 1196 11.91 -7.98 26.10
CA CYS A 1196 11.54 -6.78 25.33
C CYS A 1196 10.99 -7.22 23.97
N VAL A 1197 9.80 -6.73 23.62
CA VAL A 1197 9.17 -6.93 22.31
C VAL A 1197 9.14 -5.59 21.60
N ILE A 1198 9.81 -5.49 20.47
CA ILE A 1198 9.97 -4.26 19.70
C ILE A 1198 9.23 -4.43 18.39
N ALA A 1199 8.35 -3.49 18.07
CA ALA A 1199 7.69 -3.39 16.77
C ALA A 1199 8.38 -2.34 15.89
N GLY A 1200 8.34 -2.54 14.58
CA GLY A 1200 8.82 -1.62 13.55
C GLY A 1200 8.39 -2.16 12.17
N THR A 1201 9.31 -2.26 11.23
CA THR A 1201 9.11 -3.02 9.97
C THR A 1201 8.70 -4.48 10.20
N SER A 1202 9.10 -5.07 11.33
CA SER A 1202 8.76 -6.42 11.80
C SER A 1202 8.66 -6.42 13.33
N ILE A 1203 8.65 -7.60 13.96
CA ILE A 1203 8.83 -7.76 15.42
C ILE A 1203 10.21 -8.33 15.72
N CYS A 1204 10.90 -7.71 16.69
CA CYS A 1204 12.14 -8.22 17.27
C CYS A 1204 11.93 -8.55 18.76
N LEU A 1205 12.47 -9.69 19.19
CA LEU A 1205 12.46 -10.14 20.58
C LEU A 1205 13.88 -10.05 21.14
N VAL A 1206 14.03 -9.35 22.26
CA VAL A 1206 15.31 -9.23 22.97
C VAL A 1206 15.13 -9.71 24.41
N HIS A 1207 16.01 -10.60 24.84
CA HIS A 1207 16.04 -11.14 26.20
C HIS A 1207 17.29 -10.67 26.92
N PHE A 1208 17.13 -10.08 28.10
CA PHE A 1208 18.25 -9.75 28.98
C PHE A 1208 18.35 -10.78 30.10
N ASN A 1209 19.44 -11.54 30.12
CA ASN A 1209 19.76 -12.53 31.16
C ASN A 1209 20.91 -12.01 32.03
N LYS A 1210 20.69 -11.88 33.34
CA LYS A 1210 21.72 -11.67 34.39
C LYS A 1210 22.89 -10.71 34.04
N SER A 1211 22.63 -9.41 33.94
CA SER A 1211 23.64 -8.37 34.24
C SER A 1211 23.05 -6.95 34.41
N ALA A 1212 22.04 -6.76 35.26
CA ALA A 1212 21.54 -5.45 35.75
C ALA A 1212 20.52 -5.68 36.90
N PRO A 1213 20.41 -4.80 37.93
CA PRO A 1213 20.05 -5.22 39.29
C PRO A 1213 18.60 -5.72 39.43
N HIS A 1214 18.43 -6.62 40.40
CA HIS A 1214 17.22 -7.34 40.83
C HIS A 1214 15.88 -6.67 40.46
N PHE A 1215 15.16 -7.32 39.55
CA PHE A 1215 13.74 -7.07 39.32
C PHE A 1215 12.95 -7.65 40.49
N TYR A 1216 12.19 -6.80 41.17
CA TYR A 1216 11.20 -7.22 42.15
C TYR A 1216 9.83 -6.84 41.59
N ASP A 1217 8.98 -7.83 41.31
CA ASP A 1217 7.57 -7.57 41.04
C ASP A 1217 6.90 -7.18 42.36
N ALA A 1218 6.40 -5.95 42.46
CA ALA A 1218 5.39 -5.61 43.45
C ALA A 1218 4.03 -6.07 42.92
N ILE A 1219 3.78 -7.39 42.98
CA ILE A 1219 2.42 -7.93 42.91
C ILE A 1219 2.22 -8.84 44.12
N ALA A 1220 1.77 -8.23 45.21
CA ALA A 1220 0.94 -8.87 46.20
C ALA A 1220 -0.09 -7.83 46.68
N GLU A 1221 -1.35 -8.11 46.33
CA GLU A 1221 -2.59 -7.64 46.97
C GLU A 1221 -3.01 -6.17 46.79
N SER A 1222 -3.87 -5.93 45.79
CA SER A 1222 -5.30 -5.63 46.00
C SER A 1222 -6.08 -5.73 44.69
#